data_AF-A0AAU2HGA6-F1
#
_entry.id   AF-A0AAU2HGA6-F1
#
_cell.length_a   1.000
_cell.length_b   1.000
_cell.length_c   1.000
_cell.angle_alpha   90.00
_cell.angle_beta   90.00
_cell.angle_gamma   90.00
#
_symmetry.space_group_name_H-M   'P 1'
#
loop_
_entity.id
_entity.type
_entity.pdbx_description
1 polymer ?
#
loop_
_entity_poly.entity_id
_entity_poly.type
_entity_poly.pdbx_seq_one_letter_code
_entity_poly.pdbx_strand_id
1 'polypeptide(L)'
;MPAASVPDEYDTRKVQTAVVGGAGSDSPVFLPFDHDGFDRFMRGRGRDDFYCGELLGGCGKILTVRRSEVKKCHFAHRPPVHCRRTAVGEESADHLYIGQALQRWLRRQGHRSATVDYLNLGSGPGGAIELRFDSDRRMIRVQMDRLSLRDWQTAREQSTVARPAVHWVYGSGSGLAHNEAAEHGHAIRFECRTVDDTREVYVGTQFKDHSVEWVPLAEAHLDDTGIVTPRLAEQADRRADVTEVPVAFPLLPGSIAFTGTEEVTAPGDESRLYDADVQPKGSVLIRARISLPHEAVQPQPHRLHVIDGIAHLSTFPISAGADASSLIIHADGCSPLAERTDPRWPDLTPPEQAPALTASTEAGPEPAIAAHSEPKATGDVRMVQAFRAKLSQLARARGIINWETLVSNAGATPGDFTSADRVRLLVAMDFPRSDGKPVLSALVKLRGDRPGVPAFFADVLAGLGRDDARDEGTPEEIHRREMLNAYALARGESTDEVERSLRAQEKRRFAAERVLPVPRTSTAARNGTSEPGRVFIHKAAVKAVRKALTDAAEQQRCVGWQSLAAAAGHAPGDFAVGDRIAILVDVDRSNSASGVLLSSLIIGPGHTPVPYFDIILKHLGRPHGLRPIELGTVRKTEQARAFATYGGHPARKS
;
A
#
# COMPACT_ATOMS: atom_id res chain seq x y z
N MET A 1 53.42 -8.30 8.82
CA MET A 1 51.96 -8.41 8.64
C MET A 1 51.37 -7.01 8.78
N PRO A 2 51.17 -6.26 7.69
CA PRO A 2 50.56 -4.94 7.78
C PRO A 2 49.05 -5.08 8.03
N ALA A 3 48.53 -4.20 8.87
CA ALA A 3 47.13 -4.13 9.24
C ALA A 3 46.25 -3.91 8.00
N ALA A 4 45.25 -4.77 7.82
CA ALA A 4 44.20 -4.58 6.83
C ALA A 4 43.44 -3.29 7.17
N SER A 5 43.62 -2.26 6.36
CA SER A 5 42.78 -1.07 6.35
C SER A 5 41.35 -1.48 6.04
N VAL A 6 40.45 -1.20 6.96
CA VAL A 6 38.99 -1.27 6.74
C VAL A 6 38.68 -0.39 5.50
N PRO A 7 38.02 -0.92 4.46
CA PRO A 7 37.69 -0.11 3.29
C PRO A 7 36.73 1.01 3.70
N ASP A 8 37.11 2.23 3.35
CA ASP A 8 36.37 3.47 3.56
C ASP A 8 34.96 3.31 2.99
N GLU A 9 33.99 3.29 3.89
CA GLU A 9 32.56 3.16 3.65
C GLU A 9 32.10 4.31 2.74
N TYR A 10 31.72 3.98 1.49
CA TYR A 10 31.11 4.82 0.45
C TYR A 10 31.17 6.36 0.64
N ASP A 11 32.17 7.03 0.04
CA ASP A 11 32.14 8.49 -0.17
C ASP A 11 31.04 8.87 -1.18
N THR A 12 29.80 9.02 -0.70
CA THR A 12 28.58 9.37 -1.46
C THR A 12 28.53 10.83 -1.91
N ARG A 13 29.57 11.63 -1.64
CA ARG A 13 29.62 13.08 -1.94
C ARG A 13 30.12 13.42 -3.34
N LYS A 14 30.47 12.41 -4.14
CA LYS A 14 31.15 12.60 -5.42
C LYS A 14 30.20 12.40 -6.58
N VAL A 15 30.23 13.34 -7.53
CA VAL A 15 29.41 13.32 -8.74
C VAL A 15 29.89 12.21 -9.66
N GLN A 16 29.01 11.25 -9.95
CA GLN A 16 29.33 10.10 -10.81
C GLN A 16 28.74 10.16 -12.20
N THR A 17 27.81 11.08 -12.45
CA THR A 17 27.17 11.23 -13.75
C THR A 17 27.28 12.66 -14.27
N ALA A 18 27.44 12.76 -15.57
CA ALA A 18 27.49 14.01 -16.33
C ALA A 18 26.67 13.85 -17.62
N VAL A 19 26.57 14.90 -18.41
CA VAL A 19 26.06 14.83 -19.79
C VAL A 19 27.14 15.29 -20.77
N VAL A 20 27.04 14.80 -22.01
CA VAL A 20 27.92 15.18 -23.12
C VAL A 20 27.15 15.92 -24.21
N GLY A 21 27.83 16.76 -25.00
CA GLY A 21 27.18 17.54 -26.07
C GLY A 21 26.53 18.85 -25.62
N GLY A 22 26.69 19.22 -24.34
CA GLY A 22 26.26 20.51 -23.78
C GLY A 22 25.43 20.37 -22.50
N ALA A 23 25.18 21.51 -21.84
CA ALA A 23 24.50 21.57 -20.53
C ALA A 23 23.05 21.04 -20.54
N GLY A 24 22.30 21.30 -21.61
CA GLY A 24 20.91 20.85 -21.79
C GLY A 24 20.78 19.49 -22.49
N SER A 25 21.89 18.79 -22.72
CA SER A 25 21.87 17.50 -23.40
C SER A 25 21.20 16.43 -22.55
N ASP A 26 20.50 15.51 -23.20
CA ASP A 26 19.90 14.32 -22.60
C ASP A 26 20.81 13.08 -22.72
N SER A 27 22.07 13.25 -23.12
CA SER A 27 23.05 12.17 -23.31
C SER A 27 23.88 11.96 -22.04
N PRO A 28 23.46 11.06 -21.12
CA PRO A 28 24.15 10.85 -19.88
C PRO A 28 25.43 10.05 -20.10
N VAL A 29 26.38 10.27 -19.20
CA VAL A 29 27.56 9.43 -19.06
C VAL A 29 27.79 9.12 -17.59
N PHE A 30 28.14 7.87 -17.31
CA PHE A 30 28.53 7.39 -16.00
C PHE A 30 30.05 7.25 -15.98
N LEU A 31 30.69 7.76 -14.94
CA LEU A 31 32.12 7.58 -14.74
C LEU A 31 32.36 6.35 -13.85
N PRO A 32 33.11 5.34 -14.34
CA PRO A 32 33.46 4.18 -13.53
C PRO A 32 34.21 4.57 -12.27
N PHE A 33 34.01 3.80 -11.21
CA PHE A 33 34.57 4.12 -9.89
C PHE A 33 36.07 3.89 -9.81
N ASP A 34 36.58 2.88 -10.50
CA ASP A 34 37.97 2.47 -10.50
C ASP A 34 38.79 3.16 -11.59
N HIS A 35 40.11 3.04 -11.49
CA HIS A 35 41.04 3.73 -12.37
C HIS A 35 41.18 3.06 -13.75
N ASP A 36 41.02 1.74 -13.84
CA ASP A 36 41.07 1.01 -15.11
C ASP A 36 39.84 1.33 -15.97
N GLY A 37 38.66 1.32 -15.34
CA GLY A 37 37.40 1.77 -15.93
C GLY A 37 37.44 3.24 -16.32
N PHE A 38 38.08 4.10 -15.52
CA PHE A 38 38.35 5.49 -15.91
C PHE A 38 39.19 5.58 -17.19
N ASP A 39 40.28 4.81 -17.27
CA ASP A 39 41.19 4.87 -18.41
C ASP A 39 40.51 4.32 -19.69
N ARG A 40 39.59 3.34 -19.56
CA ARG A 40 38.67 2.92 -20.63
C ARG A 40 37.69 4.03 -21.01
N PHE A 41 37.02 4.64 -20.03
CA PHE A 41 36.01 5.68 -20.22
C PHE A 41 36.56 6.90 -20.97
N MET A 42 37.81 7.30 -20.68
CA MET A 42 38.44 8.46 -21.30
C MET A 42 38.96 8.23 -22.73
N ARG A 43 38.98 6.99 -23.24
CA ARG A 43 39.46 6.73 -24.61
C ARG A 43 38.57 7.44 -25.63
N GLY A 44 39.19 8.29 -26.45
CA GLY A 44 38.48 9.06 -27.47
C GLY A 44 37.62 10.22 -26.95
N ARG A 45 37.75 10.59 -25.66
CA ARG A 45 37.01 11.72 -25.04
C ARG A 45 37.96 12.81 -24.57
N GLY A 46 37.56 14.06 -24.80
CA GLY A 46 38.22 15.25 -24.27
C GLY A 46 37.89 15.50 -22.80
N ARG A 47 38.77 16.20 -22.08
CA ARG A 47 38.54 16.58 -20.67
C ARG A 47 37.49 17.68 -20.49
N ASP A 48 37.06 18.31 -21.57
CA ASP A 48 36.07 19.39 -21.61
C ASP A 48 34.70 18.93 -22.11
N ASP A 49 34.52 17.64 -22.37
CA ASP A 49 33.31 17.08 -22.99
C ASP A 49 32.13 16.96 -22.01
N PHE A 50 32.38 17.16 -20.71
CA PHE A 50 31.47 16.79 -19.63
C PHE A 50 30.84 18.01 -18.99
N TYR A 51 29.51 17.97 -18.83
CA TYR A 51 28.74 19.05 -18.24
C TYR A 51 27.95 18.55 -17.02
N CYS A 52 27.80 19.43 -16.03
CA CYS A 52 26.86 19.24 -14.93
C CYS A 52 25.45 19.51 -15.46
N GLY A 53 24.86 18.51 -16.12
CA GLY A 53 23.66 18.67 -16.94
C GLY A 53 22.46 19.26 -16.21
N GLU A 54 21.70 20.11 -16.90
CA GLU A 54 20.49 20.75 -16.37
C GLU A 54 19.39 19.71 -16.11
N LEU A 55 19.25 18.73 -17.00
CA LEU A 55 18.34 17.59 -16.82
C LEU A 55 18.76 16.63 -15.69
N LEU A 56 19.96 16.78 -15.13
CA LEU A 56 20.41 16.08 -13.91
C LEU A 56 20.17 16.92 -12.63
N GLY A 57 19.52 18.08 -12.76
CA GLY A 57 19.41 19.08 -11.68
C GLY A 57 20.72 19.83 -11.43
N GLY A 58 21.63 19.81 -12.40
CA GLY A 58 22.94 20.44 -12.37
C GLY A 58 22.93 21.94 -12.66
N CYS A 59 24.13 22.54 -12.65
CA CYS A 59 24.31 23.98 -12.87
C CYS A 59 24.71 24.36 -14.31
N GLY A 60 24.76 23.39 -15.23
CA GLY A 60 25.15 23.56 -16.62
C GLY A 60 26.65 23.81 -16.87
N LYS A 61 27.47 23.94 -15.81
CA LYS A 61 28.92 24.21 -15.96
C LYS A 61 29.70 22.96 -16.38
N ILE A 62 30.81 23.19 -17.09
CA ILE A 62 31.75 22.13 -17.48
C ILE A 62 32.35 21.49 -16.22
N LEU A 63 32.43 20.17 -16.24
CA LEU A 63 33.03 19.33 -15.22
C LEU A 63 34.43 18.91 -15.64
N THR A 64 35.31 18.76 -14.65
CA THR A 64 36.60 18.09 -14.81
C THR A 64 36.48 16.66 -14.32
N VAL A 65 36.98 15.70 -15.09
CA VAL A 65 37.05 14.30 -14.67
C VAL A 65 38.28 14.08 -13.79
N ARG A 66 38.12 13.45 -12.63
CA ARG A 66 39.20 13.16 -11.67
C ARG A 66 39.45 11.66 -11.61
N ARG A 67 40.61 11.24 -12.12
CA ARG A 67 41.19 9.91 -11.87
C ARG A 67 41.70 9.84 -10.44
N SER A 68 41.45 8.75 -9.74
CA SER A 68 42.02 8.50 -8.42
C SER A 68 42.34 7.01 -8.27
N GLU A 69 43.50 6.71 -7.67
CA GLU A 69 43.97 5.34 -7.45
C GLU A 69 43.57 4.80 -6.08
N VAL A 70 43.25 5.70 -5.14
CA VAL A 70 42.93 5.37 -3.75
C VAL A 70 41.46 5.67 -3.41
N LYS A 71 40.86 6.65 -4.11
CA LYS A 71 39.45 7.01 -3.93
C LYS A 71 38.68 6.72 -5.22
N LYS A 72 37.36 6.81 -5.16
CA LYS A 72 36.51 6.78 -6.35
C LYS A 72 36.89 7.90 -7.32
N CYS A 73 37.06 7.52 -8.58
CA CYS A 73 36.99 8.43 -9.72
C CYS A 73 35.66 9.19 -9.68
N HIS A 74 35.68 10.45 -10.07
CA HIS A 74 34.49 11.31 -10.00
C HIS A 74 34.61 12.53 -10.93
N PHE A 75 33.47 13.13 -11.25
CA PHE A 75 33.44 14.47 -11.81
C PHE A 75 33.55 15.52 -10.71
N ALA A 76 34.23 16.62 -11.02
CA ALA A 76 34.40 17.75 -10.13
C ALA A 76 34.12 19.05 -10.89
N HIS A 77 33.42 19.99 -10.24
CA HIS A 77 33.27 21.32 -10.81
C HIS A 77 34.59 22.10 -10.77
N ARG A 78 34.75 23.03 -11.71
CA ARG A 78 35.84 24.02 -11.70
C ARG A 78 35.45 25.18 -10.78
N PRO A 79 36.20 25.48 -9.71
CA PRO A 79 35.94 26.65 -8.89
C PRO A 79 36.10 27.95 -9.70
N PRO A 80 35.37 29.03 -9.36
CA PRO A 80 34.29 29.09 -8.38
C PRO A 80 32.94 28.61 -8.96
N VAL A 81 32.19 27.81 -8.21
CA VAL A 81 30.88 27.32 -8.64
C VAL A 81 29.96 27.09 -7.45
N HIS A 82 28.68 27.45 -7.61
CA HIS A 82 27.63 27.15 -6.65
C HIS A 82 26.63 26.23 -7.33
N CYS A 83 26.72 24.93 -7.05
CA CYS A 83 25.81 23.93 -7.58
C CYS A 83 24.93 23.39 -6.46
N ARG A 84 23.62 23.32 -6.70
CA ARG A 84 22.62 22.79 -5.75
C ARG A 84 22.19 21.36 -6.09
N ARG A 85 22.88 20.70 -7.02
CA ARG A 85 22.59 19.32 -7.40
C ARG A 85 22.77 18.40 -6.20
N THR A 86 21.70 17.72 -5.81
CA THR A 86 21.65 16.82 -4.66
C THR A 86 21.87 15.36 -5.06
N ALA A 87 21.36 14.94 -6.22
CA ALA A 87 21.54 13.60 -6.76
C ALA A 87 22.90 13.48 -7.46
N VAL A 88 23.86 12.82 -6.81
CA VAL A 88 25.25 12.70 -7.29
C VAL A 88 25.70 11.25 -7.52
N GLY A 89 24.87 10.28 -7.14
CA GLY A 89 25.14 8.85 -7.26
C GLY A 89 25.02 8.31 -8.68
N GLU A 90 25.17 6.99 -8.79
CA GLU A 90 25.12 6.20 -10.02
C GLU A 90 23.75 6.29 -10.70
N GLU A 91 22.70 6.33 -9.87
CA GLU A 91 21.29 6.37 -10.20
C GLU A 91 20.80 7.76 -10.62
N SER A 92 21.61 8.81 -10.40
CA SER A 92 21.20 10.20 -10.60
C SER A 92 20.92 10.59 -12.06
N ALA A 93 21.25 9.71 -13.00
CA ALA A 93 20.98 9.87 -14.43
C ALA A 93 20.10 8.76 -15.01
N ASP A 94 19.53 7.88 -14.17
CA ASP A 94 18.75 6.72 -14.63
C ASP A 94 17.57 7.15 -15.51
N HIS A 95 16.94 8.30 -15.22
CA HIS A 95 15.86 8.81 -16.06
C HIS A 95 16.32 9.15 -17.48
N LEU A 96 17.54 9.69 -17.64
CA LEU A 96 18.11 9.96 -18.97
C LEU A 96 18.47 8.66 -19.69
N TYR A 97 19.06 7.69 -18.98
CA TYR A 97 19.36 6.38 -19.57
C TYR A 97 18.10 5.67 -20.05
N ILE A 98 17.03 5.67 -19.23
CA ILE A 98 15.74 5.07 -19.58
C ILE A 98 15.11 5.81 -20.76
N GLY A 99 15.06 7.15 -20.74
CA GLY A 99 14.50 7.96 -21.83
C GLY A 99 15.19 7.69 -23.17
N GLN A 100 16.53 7.72 -23.19
CA GLN A 100 17.30 7.42 -24.40
C GLN A 100 17.20 5.95 -24.84
N ALA A 101 17.16 5.00 -23.90
CA ALA A 101 17.01 3.59 -24.24
C ALA A 101 15.63 3.33 -24.87
N LEU A 102 14.57 3.89 -24.30
CA LEU A 102 13.21 3.79 -24.84
C LEU A 102 13.08 4.47 -26.20
N GLN A 103 13.65 5.67 -26.39
CA GLN A 103 13.61 6.34 -27.69
C GLN A 103 14.32 5.52 -28.78
N ARG A 104 15.50 4.97 -28.48
CA ARG A 104 16.23 4.09 -29.42
C ARG A 104 15.48 2.78 -29.68
N TRP A 105 14.86 2.21 -28.64
CA TRP A 105 14.05 0.99 -28.74
C TRP A 105 12.81 1.20 -29.63
N LEU A 106 12.05 2.28 -29.42
CA LEU A 106 10.91 2.66 -30.27
C LEU A 106 11.31 2.85 -31.73
N ARG A 107 12.43 3.54 -31.99
CA ARG A 107 12.95 3.73 -33.35
C ARG A 107 13.29 2.41 -34.04
N ARG A 108 13.84 1.44 -33.30
CA ARG A 108 14.14 0.09 -33.83
C ARG A 108 12.86 -0.70 -34.17
N GLN A 109 11.75 -0.41 -33.50
CA GLN A 109 10.45 -1.02 -33.78
C GLN A 109 9.62 -0.27 -34.83
N GLY A 110 10.19 0.74 -35.50
CA GLY A 110 9.52 1.45 -36.60
C GLY A 110 8.91 2.80 -36.20
N HIS A 111 8.87 3.14 -34.92
CA HIS A 111 8.35 4.43 -34.42
C HIS A 111 9.44 5.53 -34.51
N ARG A 112 9.66 6.05 -35.72
CA ARG A 112 10.79 6.96 -36.02
C ARG A 112 10.67 8.36 -35.39
N SER A 113 9.45 8.82 -35.11
CA SER A 113 9.16 10.17 -34.60
C SER A 113 8.96 10.24 -33.09
N ALA A 114 9.62 9.37 -32.31
CA ALA A 114 9.49 9.36 -30.85
C ALA A 114 10.18 10.58 -30.21
N THR A 115 9.42 11.39 -29.49
CA THR A 115 9.89 12.52 -28.67
C THR A 115 9.94 12.11 -27.20
N VAL A 116 10.88 12.68 -26.44
CA VAL A 116 11.08 12.38 -25.02
C VAL A 116 11.07 13.69 -24.24
N ASP A 117 10.21 13.75 -23.23
CA ASP A 117 10.12 14.85 -22.29
C ASP A 117 10.47 14.37 -20.88
N TYR A 118 11.35 15.10 -20.19
CA TYR A 118 11.76 14.82 -18.82
C TYR A 118 11.05 15.78 -17.88
N LEU A 119 10.08 15.28 -17.12
CA LEU A 119 9.25 16.11 -16.25
C LEU A 119 9.88 16.31 -14.88
N ASN A 120 9.67 17.50 -14.31
CA ASN A 120 10.02 17.83 -12.94
C ASN A 120 8.75 17.84 -12.08
N LEU A 121 8.64 16.91 -11.14
CA LEU A 121 7.49 16.76 -10.25
C LEU A 121 7.70 17.40 -8.86
N GLY A 122 8.71 18.25 -8.71
CA GLY A 122 9.01 19.01 -7.50
C GLY A 122 10.27 18.57 -6.75
N SER A 123 10.81 17.38 -7.04
CA SER A 123 12.07 16.88 -6.47
C SER A 123 13.29 17.14 -7.35
N GLY A 124 13.09 17.66 -8.56
CA GLY A 124 14.12 17.86 -9.56
C GLY A 124 13.69 17.31 -10.93
N PRO A 125 14.49 17.56 -11.98
CA PRO A 125 14.25 16.96 -13.29
C PRO A 125 14.37 15.43 -13.22
N GLY A 126 13.54 14.73 -14.00
CA GLY A 126 13.56 13.27 -14.06
C GLY A 126 12.57 12.57 -13.13
N GLY A 127 11.63 13.31 -12.52
CA GLY A 127 10.58 12.71 -11.70
C GLY A 127 9.58 11.86 -12.50
N ALA A 128 9.41 12.16 -13.78
CA ALA A 128 8.78 11.28 -14.75
C ALA A 128 9.38 11.48 -16.15
N ILE A 129 9.22 10.49 -17.01
CA ILE A 129 9.61 10.53 -18.42
C ILE A 129 8.35 10.30 -19.24
N GLU A 130 8.07 11.18 -20.19
CA GLU A 130 7.00 11.00 -21.16
C GLU A 130 7.61 10.80 -22.54
N LEU A 131 7.27 9.68 -23.18
CA LEU A 131 7.63 9.43 -24.57
C LEU A 131 6.37 9.46 -25.42
N ARG A 132 6.31 10.38 -26.37
CA ARG A 132 5.21 10.48 -27.33
C ARG A 132 5.64 9.94 -28.68
N PHE A 133 4.77 9.15 -29.31
CA PHE A 133 5.04 8.53 -30.61
C PHE A 133 3.72 8.30 -31.37
N ASP A 134 3.84 7.85 -32.62
CA ASP A 134 2.72 7.69 -33.56
C ASP A 134 1.91 8.98 -33.74
N SER A 135 2.61 10.07 -34.08
CA SER A 135 2.02 11.42 -34.22
C SER A 135 1.31 11.89 -32.94
N ASP A 136 1.97 11.68 -31.79
CA ASP A 136 1.49 12.00 -30.44
C ASP A 136 0.15 11.32 -30.05
N ARG A 137 -0.22 10.22 -30.73
CA ARG A 137 -1.43 9.45 -30.38
C ARG A 137 -1.21 8.46 -29.26
N ARG A 138 0.03 8.02 -29.06
CA ARG A 138 0.42 7.08 -28.01
C ARG A 138 1.50 7.71 -27.14
N MET A 139 1.46 7.37 -25.86
CA MET A 139 2.41 7.87 -24.88
C MET A 139 2.83 6.77 -23.90
N ILE A 140 4.12 6.64 -23.65
CA ILE A 140 4.66 5.86 -22.52
C ILE A 140 5.04 6.85 -21.43
N ARG A 141 4.47 6.67 -20.22
CA ARG A 141 4.82 7.46 -19.04
C ARG A 141 5.58 6.60 -18.05
N VAL A 142 6.87 6.88 -17.90
CA VAL A 142 7.72 6.27 -16.86
C VAL A 142 7.64 7.12 -15.61
N GLN A 143 6.96 6.64 -14.57
CA GLN A 143 6.94 7.30 -13.28
C GLN A 143 8.20 6.92 -12.49
N MET A 144 9.07 7.88 -12.19
CA MET A 144 10.33 7.64 -11.46
C MET A 144 10.22 8.03 -9.99
N ASP A 145 9.68 9.23 -9.73
CA ASP A 145 9.47 9.75 -8.39
C ASP A 145 8.27 9.09 -7.72
N ARG A 146 8.27 9.15 -6.39
CA ARG A 146 7.12 8.75 -5.59
C ARG A 146 5.95 9.68 -5.87
N LEU A 147 4.82 9.09 -6.20
CA LEU A 147 3.54 9.77 -6.30
C LEU A 147 2.59 9.17 -5.27
N SER A 148 1.73 9.98 -4.66
CA SER A 148 0.74 9.45 -3.72
C SER A 148 -0.26 8.56 -4.47
N LEU A 149 -0.82 7.55 -3.80
CA LEU A 149 -1.80 6.65 -4.43
C LEU A 149 -2.99 7.43 -5.03
N ARG A 150 -3.46 8.46 -4.33
CA ARG A 150 -4.57 9.29 -4.75
C ARG A 150 -4.23 10.13 -5.98
N ASP A 151 -3.05 10.75 -6.00
CA ASP A 151 -2.61 11.56 -7.14
C ASP A 151 -2.37 10.68 -8.36
N TRP A 152 -1.86 9.47 -8.14
CA TRP A 152 -1.69 8.47 -9.20
C TRP A 152 -3.03 8.03 -9.80
N GLN A 153 -4.03 7.68 -8.97
CA GLN A 153 -5.38 7.33 -9.44
C GLN A 153 -5.99 8.48 -10.24
N THR A 154 -5.90 9.71 -9.71
CA THR A 154 -6.42 10.92 -10.37
C THR A 154 -5.73 11.15 -11.72
N ALA A 155 -4.41 11.07 -11.79
CA ALA A 155 -3.65 11.26 -13.03
C ALA A 155 -3.98 10.18 -14.07
N ARG A 156 -4.24 8.94 -13.63
CA ARG A 156 -4.61 7.83 -14.50
C ARG A 156 -6.01 8.00 -15.08
N GLU A 157 -6.99 8.35 -14.26
CA GLU A 157 -8.36 8.66 -14.70
C GLU A 157 -8.35 9.80 -15.74
N GLN A 158 -7.62 10.88 -15.46
CA GLN A 158 -7.46 11.99 -16.42
C GLN A 158 -6.82 11.54 -17.74
N SER A 159 -5.87 10.61 -17.67
CA SER A 159 -5.18 10.05 -18.84
C SER A 159 -6.06 9.09 -19.65
N THR A 160 -7.05 8.44 -19.03
CA THR A 160 -8.02 7.60 -19.76
C THR A 160 -9.04 8.42 -20.54
N VAL A 161 -9.35 9.64 -20.06
CA VAL A 161 -10.30 10.56 -20.71
C VAL A 161 -9.61 11.41 -21.78
N ALA A 162 -8.32 11.74 -21.59
CA ALA A 162 -7.53 12.52 -22.53
C ALA A 162 -6.91 11.64 -23.64
N ARG A 163 -6.74 12.20 -24.85
CA ARG A 163 -5.79 11.67 -25.84
C ARG A 163 -4.44 12.35 -25.57
N PRO A 164 -3.32 11.62 -25.44
CA PRO A 164 -3.00 10.30 -26.04
C PRO A 164 -3.37 9.08 -25.18
N ALA A 165 -3.40 7.88 -25.79
CA ALA A 165 -3.47 6.62 -25.03
C ALA A 165 -2.16 6.44 -24.23
N VAL A 166 -2.27 6.44 -22.89
CA VAL A 166 -1.12 6.45 -21.98
C VAL A 166 -0.84 5.07 -21.41
N HIS A 167 0.35 4.54 -21.68
CA HIS A 167 0.87 3.34 -21.04
C HIS A 167 1.76 3.71 -19.85
N TRP A 168 1.35 3.32 -18.64
CA TRP A 168 2.06 3.62 -17.41
C TRP A 168 3.08 2.55 -17.06
N VAL A 169 4.32 2.97 -16.82
CA VAL A 169 5.43 2.10 -16.43
C VAL A 169 6.22 2.74 -15.29
N TYR A 170 6.99 1.93 -14.54
CA TYR A 170 7.45 2.34 -13.21
C TYR A 170 8.96 2.16 -13.00
N GLY A 171 9.63 3.25 -12.64
CA GLY A 171 11.00 3.19 -12.14
C GLY A 171 11.10 2.59 -10.73
N SER A 172 12.32 2.21 -10.33
CA SER A 172 12.65 1.63 -9.03
C SER A 172 12.23 2.50 -7.84
N GLY A 173 12.26 3.84 -8.00
CA GLY A 173 11.91 4.81 -6.97
C GLY A 173 10.41 5.12 -6.80
N SER A 174 9.55 4.69 -7.72
CA SER A 174 8.15 5.17 -7.81
C SER A 174 7.27 4.72 -6.64
N GLY A 175 7.52 3.52 -6.11
CA GLY A 175 6.69 2.91 -5.07
C GLY A 175 5.27 2.54 -5.50
N LEU A 176 4.94 2.63 -6.80
CA LEU A 176 3.57 2.45 -7.32
C LEU A 176 3.33 1.14 -8.08
N ALA A 177 4.39 0.45 -8.51
CA ALA A 177 4.26 -0.79 -9.28
C ALA A 177 3.41 -1.87 -8.58
N HIS A 178 3.41 -1.90 -7.25
CA HIS A 178 2.60 -2.84 -6.48
C HIS A 178 1.10 -2.51 -6.56
N ASN A 179 0.76 -1.22 -6.59
CA ASN A 179 -0.61 -0.74 -6.74
C ASN A 179 -1.13 -1.03 -8.14
N GLU A 180 -0.31 -0.75 -9.16
CA GLU A 180 -0.62 -1.13 -10.54
C GLU A 180 -0.88 -2.64 -10.65
N ALA A 181 0.02 -3.49 -10.14
CA ALA A 181 -0.13 -4.94 -10.25
C ALA A 181 -1.37 -5.46 -9.49
N ALA A 182 -1.72 -4.84 -8.37
CA ALA A 182 -2.92 -5.19 -7.62
C ALA A 182 -4.20 -4.89 -8.42
N GLU A 183 -4.27 -3.71 -9.05
CA GLU A 183 -5.45 -3.24 -9.79
C GLU A 183 -5.55 -3.87 -11.20
N HIS A 184 -4.44 -3.99 -11.92
CA HIS A 184 -4.41 -4.35 -13.36
C HIS A 184 -3.77 -5.72 -13.64
N GLY A 185 -3.44 -6.47 -12.58
CA GLY A 185 -2.89 -7.82 -12.68
C GLY A 185 -1.37 -7.90 -12.84
N HIS A 186 -0.75 -6.86 -13.40
CA HIS A 186 0.70 -6.74 -13.53
C HIS A 186 1.14 -5.27 -13.61
N ALA A 187 2.44 -5.02 -13.50
CA ALA A 187 3.05 -3.71 -13.69
C ALA A 187 4.38 -3.82 -14.43
N ILE A 188 4.62 -2.97 -15.44
CA ILE A 188 5.90 -2.91 -16.13
C ILE A 188 6.86 -2.00 -15.35
N ARG A 189 8.06 -2.51 -15.11
CA ARG A 189 9.10 -1.83 -14.33
C ARG A 189 10.38 -1.63 -15.11
N PHE A 190 11.10 -0.58 -14.75
CA PHE A 190 12.43 -0.26 -15.25
C PHE A 190 13.46 -0.21 -14.12
N GLU A 191 14.66 -0.70 -14.43
CA GLU A 191 15.84 -0.64 -13.57
C GLU A 191 17.07 -0.39 -14.43
N CYS A 192 18.01 0.43 -13.95
CA CYS A 192 19.33 0.59 -14.57
C CYS A 192 20.38 -0.22 -13.80
N ARG A 193 21.29 -0.87 -14.51
CA ARG A 193 22.38 -1.66 -13.91
C ARG A 193 23.76 -1.28 -14.43
N THR A 194 24.71 -1.30 -13.49
CA THR A 194 26.16 -1.50 -13.61
C THR A 194 26.64 -2.65 -14.48
N VAL A 195 26.78 -2.55 -15.80
CA VAL A 195 27.37 -3.65 -16.62
C VAL A 195 28.55 -3.13 -17.43
N ASP A 196 29.74 -3.71 -17.20
CA ASP A 196 30.99 -3.39 -17.90
C ASP A 196 31.23 -1.88 -18.06
N ASP A 197 31.19 -1.14 -16.94
CA ASP A 197 31.37 0.32 -16.89
C ASP A 197 30.30 1.16 -17.60
N THR A 198 29.19 0.53 -18.01
CA THR A 198 28.06 1.18 -18.67
C THR A 198 26.76 0.98 -17.90
N ARG A 199 25.82 1.92 -18.07
CA ARG A 199 24.47 1.81 -17.50
C ARG A 199 23.55 1.18 -18.53
N GLU A 200 23.14 -0.04 -18.26
CA GLU A 200 22.19 -0.78 -19.08
C GLU A 200 20.78 -0.69 -18.49
N VAL A 201 19.77 -0.63 -19.37
CA VAL A 201 18.36 -0.51 -18.98
C VAL A 201 17.66 -1.86 -19.11
N TYR A 202 17.14 -2.33 -17.99
CA TYR A 202 16.37 -3.56 -17.86
C TYR A 202 14.89 -3.23 -17.68
N VAL A 203 14.05 -4.10 -18.22
CA VAL A 203 12.60 -4.05 -18.10
C VAL A 203 12.11 -5.36 -17.47
N GLY A 204 11.08 -5.28 -16.64
CA GLY A 204 10.51 -6.46 -16.00
C GLY A 204 9.02 -6.32 -15.74
N THR A 205 8.33 -7.45 -15.71
CA THR A 205 6.91 -7.50 -15.35
C THR A 205 6.78 -7.94 -13.90
N GLN A 206 6.17 -7.08 -13.08
CA GLN A 206 5.81 -7.39 -11.70
C GLN A 206 4.37 -7.92 -11.64
N PHE A 207 4.19 -9.10 -11.07
CA PHE A 207 2.86 -9.67 -10.81
C PHE A 207 2.40 -9.41 -9.37
N LYS A 208 1.17 -9.85 -9.03
CA LYS A 208 0.57 -9.68 -7.70
C LYS A 208 1.38 -10.34 -6.57
N ASP A 209 2.14 -11.39 -6.89
CA ASP A 209 3.07 -12.07 -5.97
C ASP A 209 4.38 -11.31 -5.74
N HIS A 210 4.53 -10.14 -6.38
CA HIS A 210 5.71 -9.28 -6.35
C HIS A 210 6.97 -9.87 -7.01
N SER A 211 6.84 -11.00 -7.69
CA SER A 211 7.93 -11.54 -8.50
C SER A 211 8.17 -10.63 -9.71
N VAL A 212 9.45 -10.39 -10.01
CA VAL A 212 9.88 -9.61 -11.17
C VAL A 212 11.04 -10.36 -11.82
N GLU A 213 10.91 -10.62 -13.10
CA GLU A 213 12.01 -11.09 -13.93
C GLU A 213 12.49 -9.93 -14.80
N TRP A 214 13.80 -9.71 -14.77
CA TRP A 214 14.43 -8.58 -15.44
C TRP A 214 15.13 -9.06 -16.69
N VAL A 215 14.75 -8.50 -17.83
CA VAL A 215 15.39 -8.73 -19.13
C VAL A 215 15.92 -7.41 -19.68
N PRO A 216 16.97 -7.42 -20.51
CA PRO A 216 17.35 -6.25 -21.30
C PRO A 216 16.15 -5.69 -22.08
N LEU A 217 16.01 -4.36 -22.16
CA LEU A 217 14.90 -3.73 -22.90
C LEU A 217 14.81 -4.21 -24.36
N ALA A 218 15.92 -4.64 -24.96
CA ALA A 218 15.94 -5.18 -26.32
C ALA A 218 15.11 -6.47 -26.51
N GLU A 219 14.83 -7.21 -25.44
CA GLU A 219 14.05 -8.45 -25.47
C GLU A 219 12.53 -8.20 -25.33
N ALA A 220 12.12 -6.99 -24.92
CA ALA A 220 10.72 -6.59 -24.91
C ALA A 220 10.30 -6.02 -26.27
N HIS A 221 9.01 -6.13 -26.58
CA HIS A 221 8.40 -5.54 -27.77
C HIS A 221 7.23 -4.62 -27.39
N LEU A 222 6.80 -3.78 -28.33
CA LEU A 222 5.62 -2.93 -28.17
C LEU A 222 4.46 -3.53 -28.97
N ASP A 223 3.30 -3.65 -28.34
CA ASP A 223 2.04 -4.00 -29.01
C ASP A 223 0.99 -2.90 -28.75
N ASP A 224 -0.29 -3.17 -29.05
CA ASP A 224 -1.38 -2.23 -28.80
C ASP A 224 -1.69 -2.02 -27.31
N THR A 225 -1.39 -3.01 -26.47
CA THR A 225 -1.59 -2.98 -25.01
C THR A 225 -0.46 -2.26 -24.26
N GLY A 226 0.73 -2.21 -24.85
CA GLY A 226 1.88 -1.49 -24.34
C GLY A 226 3.19 -2.27 -24.46
N ILE A 227 4.04 -2.18 -23.44
CA ILE A 227 5.32 -2.90 -23.42
C ILE A 227 5.09 -4.34 -22.97
N VAL A 228 5.42 -5.29 -23.83
CA VAL A 228 5.31 -6.72 -23.57
C VAL A 228 6.69 -7.33 -23.34
N THR A 229 6.90 -7.86 -22.14
CA THR A 229 8.10 -8.64 -21.80
C THR A 229 7.88 -10.12 -22.13
N PRO A 230 8.94 -10.93 -22.30
CA PRO A 230 8.81 -12.37 -22.54
C PRO A 230 7.93 -13.07 -21.51
N ARG A 231 8.11 -12.75 -20.22
CA ARG A 231 7.31 -13.30 -19.13
C ARG A 231 5.83 -12.90 -19.19
N LEU A 232 5.52 -11.69 -19.66
CA LEU A 232 4.13 -11.26 -19.84
C LEU A 232 3.48 -12.02 -21.00
N ALA A 233 4.21 -12.23 -22.10
CA ALA A 233 3.75 -13.03 -23.22
C ALA A 233 3.45 -14.47 -22.81
N GLU A 234 4.38 -15.13 -22.08
CA GLU A 234 4.16 -16.49 -21.57
C GLU A 234 2.92 -16.62 -20.67
N GLN A 235 2.64 -15.60 -19.85
CA GLN A 235 1.46 -15.61 -19.00
C GLN A 235 0.17 -15.37 -19.80
N ALA A 236 0.21 -14.56 -20.85
CA ALA A 236 -0.91 -14.38 -21.77
C ALA A 236 -1.21 -15.68 -22.51
N ASP A 237 -0.18 -16.38 -22.99
CA ASP A 237 -0.33 -17.68 -23.66
C ASP A 237 -0.92 -18.74 -22.71
N ARG A 238 -0.42 -18.82 -21.46
CA ARG A 238 -1.00 -19.72 -20.44
C ARG A 238 -2.45 -19.38 -20.10
N ARG A 239 -2.84 -18.10 -20.13
CA ARG A 239 -4.23 -17.68 -19.95
C ARG A 239 -5.10 -17.99 -21.17
N ALA A 240 -4.56 -17.92 -22.38
CA ALA A 240 -5.28 -18.31 -23.58
C ALA A 240 -5.51 -19.83 -23.62
N ASP A 241 -4.55 -20.62 -23.13
CA ASP A 241 -4.64 -22.08 -23.02
C ASP A 241 -5.59 -22.53 -21.90
N VAL A 242 -5.75 -21.72 -20.86
CA VAL A 242 -6.86 -21.86 -19.90
C VAL A 242 -8.05 -21.11 -20.47
N THR A 243 -8.78 -21.73 -21.39
CA THR A 243 -10.16 -21.33 -21.67
C THR A 243 -10.86 -21.24 -20.32
N GLU A 244 -11.16 -20.02 -19.85
CA GLU A 244 -11.82 -19.81 -18.56
C GLU A 244 -13.13 -20.61 -18.60
N VAL A 245 -13.12 -21.80 -17.99
CA VAL A 245 -14.34 -22.55 -17.71
C VAL A 245 -15.14 -21.62 -16.82
N PRO A 246 -16.30 -21.11 -17.27
CA PRO A 246 -17.08 -20.18 -16.47
C PRO A 246 -17.32 -20.84 -15.11
N VAL A 247 -17.10 -20.08 -14.03
CA VAL A 247 -17.39 -20.56 -12.67
C VAL A 247 -18.90 -20.75 -12.56
N ALA A 248 -19.33 -21.96 -12.89
CA ALA A 248 -20.71 -22.38 -12.97
C ALA A 248 -21.18 -22.77 -11.57
N PHE A 249 -21.96 -21.90 -10.92
CA PHE A 249 -22.70 -22.30 -9.72
C PHE A 249 -23.97 -23.03 -10.16
N PRO A 250 -24.17 -24.32 -9.82
CA PRO A 250 -25.40 -25.02 -10.13
C PRO A 250 -26.53 -24.48 -9.26
N LEU A 251 -27.56 -23.91 -9.88
CA LEU A 251 -28.79 -23.53 -9.20
C LEU A 251 -29.72 -24.75 -9.17
N LEU A 252 -30.35 -25.00 -8.03
CA LEU A 252 -31.27 -26.15 -7.86
C LEU A 252 -32.42 -26.03 -8.88
N PRO A 253 -32.75 -27.11 -9.62
CA PRO A 253 -33.89 -27.11 -10.53
C PRO A 253 -35.16 -26.65 -9.81
N GLY A 254 -35.93 -25.77 -10.44
CA GLY A 254 -37.15 -25.24 -9.85
C GLY A 254 -37.00 -24.25 -8.69
N SER A 255 -35.77 -23.78 -8.41
CA SER A 255 -35.52 -22.79 -7.36
C SER A 255 -35.61 -21.33 -7.82
N ILE A 256 -35.70 -21.10 -9.13
CA ILE A 256 -35.69 -19.77 -9.74
C ILE A 256 -36.88 -19.63 -10.68
N ALA A 257 -37.62 -18.54 -10.48
CA ALA A 257 -38.66 -18.11 -11.40
C ALA A 257 -38.32 -16.74 -12.00
N PHE A 258 -38.90 -16.46 -13.16
CA PHE A 258 -38.71 -15.20 -13.87
C PHE A 258 -39.96 -14.76 -14.66
N THR A 259 -40.04 -13.46 -14.95
CA THR A 259 -41.09 -12.85 -15.76
C THR A 259 -40.55 -11.61 -16.51
N GLY A 260 -41.38 -10.97 -17.35
CA GLY A 260 -41.03 -9.71 -18.02
C GLY A 260 -39.86 -9.86 -19.02
N THR A 261 -39.87 -10.94 -19.79
CA THR A 261 -38.80 -11.33 -20.72
C THR A 261 -38.84 -10.51 -22.00
N GLU A 262 -37.84 -9.67 -22.22
CA GLU A 262 -37.60 -9.03 -23.52
C GLU A 262 -36.40 -9.71 -24.19
N GLU A 263 -36.60 -10.25 -25.39
CA GLU A 263 -35.52 -10.87 -26.16
C GLU A 263 -34.53 -9.80 -26.63
N VAL A 264 -33.25 -9.99 -26.27
CA VAL A 264 -32.16 -9.07 -26.61
C VAL A 264 -31.37 -9.67 -27.76
N THR A 265 -31.32 -8.98 -28.89
CA THR A 265 -30.48 -9.38 -30.03
C THR A 265 -29.00 -9.33 -29.64
N ALA A 266 -28.31 -10.48 -29.64
CA ALA A 266 -26.87 -10.57 -29.41
C ALA A 266 -26.16 -11.22 -30.62
N PRO A 267 -24.90 -10.82 -30.92
CA PRO A 267 -24.13 -11.43 -31.98
C PRO A 267 -23.53 -12.77 -31.50
N GLY A 268 -24.14 -13.88 -31.91
CA GLY A 268 -23.67 -15.25 -31.66
C GLY A 268 -24.78 -16.27 -31.94
N ASP A 269 -24.45 -17.38 -32.60
CA ASP A 269 -25.43 -18.24 -33.32
C ASP A 269 -26.13 -19.31 -32.45
N GLU A 270 -25.80 -19.45 -31.16
CA GLU A 270 -26.16 -20.67 -30.39
C GLU A 270 -27.19 -20.49 -29.26
N SER A 271 -27.46 -19.29 -28.74
CA SER A 271 -28.46 -19.09 -27.67
C SER A 271 -29.26 -17.78 -27.78
N ARG A 272 -30.48 -17.79 -27.22
CA ARG A 272 -31.38 -16.61 -27.13
C ARG A 272 -31.23 -15.96 -25.75
N LEU A 273 -31.04 -14.64 -25.73
CA LEU A 273 -30.89 -13.86 -24.50
C LEU A 273 -32.18 -13.11 -24.16
N TYR A 274 -32.57 -13.12 -22.90
CA TYR A 274 -33.75 -12.44 -22.38
C TYR A 274 -33.38 -11.56 -21.18
N ASP A 275 -33.73 -10.29 -21.20
CA ASP A 275 -33.70 -9.47 -19.98
C ASP A 275 -35.00 -9.73 -19.20
N ALA A 276 -34.87 -10.16 -17.95
CA ALA A 276 -35.99 -10.61 -17.14
C ALA A 276 -35.88 -10.18 -15.67
N ASP A 277 -37.02 -10.08 -15.00
CA ASP A 277 -37.09 -10.00 -13.55
C ASP A 277 -37.04 -11.41 -13.00
N VAL A 278 -36.04 -11.69 -12.16
CA VAL A 278 -35.70 -13.02 -11.67
C VAL A 278 -35.78 -13.04 -10.15
N GLN A 279 -36.43 -14.04 -9.58
CA GLN A 279 -36.46 -14.25 -8.14
C GLN A 279 -36.05 -15.69 -7.81
N PRO A 280 -34.90 -15.89 -7.15
CA PRO A 280 -34.61 -17.14 -6.46
C PRO A 280 -35.49 -17.32 -5.23
N LYS A 281 -35.85 -18.56 -4.89
CA LYS A 281 -36.68 -18.86 -3.72
C LYS A 281 -36.05 -18.31 -2.43
N GLY A 282 -36.80 -17.50 -1.68
CA GLY A 282 -36.32 -16.87 -0.44
C GLY A 282 -35.32 -15.72 -0.64
N SER A 283 -35.16 -15.24 -1.87
CA SER A 283 -34.31 -14.09 -2.21
C SER A 283 -35.13 -12.92 -2.75
N VAL A 284 -34.48 -11.77 -2.91
CA VAL A 284 -35.07 -10.56 -3.49
C VAL A 284 -35.16 -10.69 -5.01
N LEU A 285 -36.11 -9.97 -5.60
CA LEU A 285 -36.21 -9.80 -7.05
C LEU A 285 -34.98 -9.04 -7.58
N ILE A 286 -34.39 -9.57 -8.65
CA ILE A 286 -33.26 -8.95 -9.35
C ILE A 286 -33.54 -8.86 -10.85
N ARG A 287 -32.99 -7.84 -11.52
CA ARG A 287 -32.93 -7.80 -12.97
C ARG A 287 -31.71 -8.59 -13.43
N ALA A 288 -31.90 -9.60 -14.27
CA ALA A 288 -30.81 -10.43 -14.79
C ALA A 288 -31.07 -10.80 -16.25
N ARG A 289 -30.00 -11.21 -16.94
CA ARG A 289 -30.09 -11.72 -18.30
C ARG A 289 -30.11 -13.25 -18.28
N ILE A 290 -31.04 -13.86 -19.01
CA ILE A 290 -31.19 -15.32 -19.11
C ILE A 290 -30.79 -15.74 -20.53
N SER A 291 -29.92 -16.75 -20.63
CA SER A 291 -29.54 -17.40 -21.88
C SER A 291 -30.23 -18.77 -21.96
N LEU A 292 -31.03 -18.97 -23.00
CA LEU A 292 -31.73 -20.23 -23.29
C LEU A 292 -31.32 -20.77 -24.68
N PRO A 293 -31.19 -22.09 -24.85
CA PRO A 293 -30.99 -22.70 -26.16
C PRO A 293 -32.10 -22.34 -27.16
N HIS A 294 -31.76 -22.36 -28.46
CA HIS A 294 -32.76 -22.17 -29.52
C HIS A 294 -33.86 -23.24 -29.53
N GLU A 295 -33.57 -24.42 -29.00
CA GLU A 295 -34.52 -25.53 -28.89
C GLU A 295 -35.47 -25.41 -27.68
N ALA A 296 -35.13 -24.56 -26.70
CA ALA A 296 -35.95 -24.35 -25.50
C ALA A 296 -37.26 -23.61 -25.84
N VAL A 297 -38.29 -23.80 -24.99
CA VAL A 297 -39.56 -23.08 -25.12
C VAL A 297 -39.31 -21.57 -24.95
N GLN A 298 -39.81 -20.77 -25.90
CA GLN A 298 -39.70 -19.31 -25.80
C GLN A 298 -40.56 -18.79 -24.63
N PRO A 299 -39.98 -18.08 -23.66
CA PRO A 299 -40.73 -17.60 -22.52
C PRO A 299 -41.70 -16.49 -22.92
N GLN A 300 -42.91 -16.56 -22.40
CA GLN A 300 -43.96 -15.56 -22.62
C GLN A 300 -43.86 -14.42 -21.59
N PRO A 301 -43.80 -13.14 -21.99
CA PRO A 301 -43.60 -12.02 -21.04
C PRO A 301 -44.68 -11.90 -19.96
N HIS A 302 -45.89 -12.40 -20.23
CA HIS A 302 -47.08 -12.32 -19.39
C HIS A 302 -47.31 -13.58 -18.53
N ARG A 303 -46.36 -14.51 -18.49
CA ARG A 303 -46.43 -15.70 -17.63
C ARG A 303 -45.20 -15.80 -16.74
N LEU A 304 -45.41 -16.45 -15.60
CA LEU A 304 -44.34 -16.84 -14.69
C LEU A 304 -43.66 -18.10 -15.25
N HIS A 305 -42.36 -18.05 -15.44
CA HIS A 305 -41.57 -19.19 -15.92
C HIS A 305 -40.62 -19.65 -14.82
N VAL A 306 -40.41 -20.95 -14.74
CA VAL A 306 -39.44 -21.56 -13.83
C VAL A 306 -38.31 -22.15 -14.65
N ILE A 307 -37.08 -21.97 -14.19
CA ILE A 307 -35.91 -22.55 -14.84
C ILE A 307 -35.87 -24.06 -14.56
N ASP A 308 -35.76 -24.83 -15.64
CA ASP A 308 -35.64 -26.27 -15.61
C ASP A 308 -34.17 -26.67 -15.59
N GLY A 309 -33.85 -27.77 -14.89
CA GLY A 309 -32.49 -28.29 -14.84
C GLY A 309 -31.52 -27.44 -14.00
N ILE A 310 -30.22 -27.65 -14.23
CA ILE A 310 -29.16 -26.97 -13.51
C ILE A 310 -28.84 -25.69 -14.29
N ALA A 311 -29.11 -24.53 -13.70
CA ALA A 311 -28.66 -23.26 -14.27
C ALA A 311 -27.26 -22.88 -13.80
N HIS A 312 -26.53 -22.17 -14.65
CA HIS A 312 -25.17 -21.69 -14.41
C HIS A 312 -25.09 -20.18 -14.51
N LEU A 313 -24.41 -19.54 -13.55
CA LEU A 313 -24.14 -18.11 -13.57
C LEU A 313 -22.79 -17.81 -14.22
N SER A 314 -22.75 -16.82 -15.10
CA SER A 314 -21.51 -16.27 -15.65
C SER A 314 -21.51 -14.74 -15.58
N THR A 315 -20.33 -14.16 -15.40
CA THR A 315 -20.13 -12.71 -15.43
C THR A 315 -19.48 -12.32 -16.74
N PHE A 316 -20.14 -11.47 -17.54
CA PHE A 316 -19.51 -10.89 -18.72
C PHE A 316 -18.84 -9.55 -18.35
N PRO A 317 -17.56 -9.33 -18.68
CA PRO A 317 -17.00 -7.98 -18.66
C PRO A 317 -17.61 -7.19 -19.83
N ILE A 318 -18.50 -6.25 -19.54
CA ILE A 318 -18.96 -5.29 -20.54
C ILE A 318 -17.81 -4.33 -20.81
N SER A 319 -17.41 -4.19 -22.08
CA SER A 319 -16.45 -3.18 -22.51
C SER A 319 -16.85 -1.79 -22.01
N ALA A 320 -15.86 -1.04 -21.52
CA ALA A 320 -15.95 0.26 -20.87
C ALA A 320 -17.14 1.13 -21.31
N GLY A 321 -18.08 1.39 -20.39
CA GLY A 321 -19.10 2.43 -20.60
C GLY A 321 -20.43 2.28 -19.85
N ALA A 322 -20.74 1.13 -19.25
CA ALA A 322 -22.00 0.93 -18.52
C ALA A 322 -21.75 0.43 -17.09
N ASP A 323 -22.34 1.10 -16.10
CA ASP A 323 -22.34 0.71 -14.71
C ASP A 323 -23.04 -0.66 -14.52
N ALA A 324 -22.41 -1.51 -13.70
CA ALA A 324 -22.81 -2.87 -13.29
C ALA A 324 -22.54 -4.02 -14.28
N SER A 325 -21.72 -4.98 -13.85
CA SER A 325 -21.55 -6.29 -14.46
C SER A 325 -22.92 -6.99 -14.57
N SER A 326 -23.47 -7.17 -15.76
CA SER A 326 -24.72 -7.92 -15.94
C SER A 326 -24.44 -9.42 -15.75
N LEU A 327 -25.01 -10.02 -14.70
CA LEU A 327 -25.01 -11.47 -14.49
C LEU A 327 -25.84 -12.15 -15.59
N ILE A 328 -25.28 -13.18 -16.23
CA ILE A 328 -25.99 -14.02 -17.19
C ILE A 328 -26.27 -15.39 -16.56
N ILE A 329 -27.53 -15.78 -16.53
CA ILE A 329 -28.02 -17.10 -16.11
C ILE A 329 -28.18 -17.96 -17.37
N HIS A 330 -27.33 -18.97 -17.53
CA HIS A 330 -27.47 -20.00 -18.57
C HIS A 330 -28.36 -21.11 -18.03
N ALA A 331 -29.43 -21.42 -18.75
CA ALA A 331 -30.38 -22.45 -18.38
C ALA A 331 -30.64 -23.39 -19.54
N ASP A 332 -30.80 -24.68 -19.26
CA ASP A 332 -31.08 -25.70 -20.29
C ASP A 332 -32.51 -25.57 -20.84
N GLY A 333 -33.43 -25.01 -20.05
CA GLY A 333 -34.81 -24.79 -20.45
C GLY A 333 -35.62 -24.05 -19.38
N CYS A 334 -36.88 -23.78 -19.69
CA CYS A 334 -37.84 -23.24 -18.74
C CYS A 334 -39.25 -23.75 -19.01
N SER A 335 -40.05 -23.85 -17.94
CA SER A 335 -41.44 -24.29 -17.98
C SER A 335 -42.37 -23.20 -17.46
N PRO A 336 -43.52 -22.94 -18.13
CA PRO A 336 -44.50 -21.99 -17.64
C PRO A 336 -45.26 -22.55 -16.43
N LEU A 337 -45.49 -21.72 -15.42
CA LEU A 337 -46.43 -22.04 -14.35
C LEU A 337 -47.88 -21.74 -14.79
N ALA A 338 -48.81 -22.56 -14.30
CA ALA A 338 -50.24 -22.40 -14.58
C ALA A 338 -50.82 -21.15 -13.90
N GLU A 339 -50.30 -20.79 -12.73
CA GLU A 339 -50.72 -19.64 -11.96
C GLU A 339 -49.85 -18.42 -12.29
N ARG A 340 -50.47 -17.23 -12.29
CA ARG A 340 -49.77 -15.95 -12.58
C ARG A 340 -48.92 -15.47 -11.41
N THR A 341 -49.15 -16.01 -10.22
CA THR A 341 -48.41 -15.75 -9.00
C THR A 341 -48.16 -17.08 -8.30
N ASP A 342 -47.06 -17.19 -7.57
CA ASP A 342 -46.76 -18.38 -6.77
C ASP A 342 -46.19 -17.91 -5.42
N PRO A 343 -46.68 -18.42 -4.28
CA PRO A 343 -46.22 -17.99 -2.95
C PRO A 343 -44.73 -18.24 -2.71
N ARG A 344 -44.06 -19.07 -3.53
CA ARG A 344 -42.60 -19.27 -3.48
C ARG A 344 -41.81 -18.05 -3.99
N TRP A 345 -42.43 -17.19 -4.80
CA TRP A 345 -41.83 -16.01 -5.42
C TRP A 345 -42.83 -14.83 -5.36
N PRO A 346 -43.02 -14.25 -4.17
CA PRO A 346 -44.08 -13.28 -3.91
C PRO A 346 -43.88 -11.95 -4.66
N ASP A 347 -42.65 -11.64 -5.11
CA ASP A 347 -42.33 -10.35 -5.71
C ASP A 347 -42.42 -10.38 -7.25
N LEU A 348 -42.56 -11.55 -7.87
CA LEU A 348 -42.74 -11.68 -9.32
C LEU A 348 -44.20 -11.39 -9.70
N THR A 349 -44.41 -10.24 -10.33
CA THR A 349 -45.71 -9.82 -10.87
C THR A 349 -45.64 -9.74 -12.40
N PRO A 350 -46.16 -10.73 -13.14
CA PRO A 350 -46.17 -10.66 -14.59
C PRO A 350 -46.98 -9.46 -15.09
N PRO A 351 -46.47 -8.68 -16.06
CA PRO A 351 -47.19 -7.55 -16.63
C PRO A 351 -48.57 -7.98 -17.13
N GLU A 352 -49.58 -7.16 -16.85
CA GLU A 352 -50.95 -7.45 -17.21
C GLU A 352 -51.09 -7.57 -18.73
N GLN A 353 -51.65 -8.70 -19.20
CA GLN A 353 -51.92 -8.90 -20.61
C GLN A 353 -52.83 -7.77 -21.08
N ALA A 354 -52.31 -6.90 -21.95
CA ALA A 354 -53.12 -5.86 -22.57
C ALA A 354 -54.32 -6.54 -23.25
N PRO A 355 -55.56 -6.24 -22.85
CA PRO A 355 -56.72 -6.80 -23.52
C PRO A 355 -56.71 -6.32 -24.97
N ALA A 356 -56.91 -7.25 -25.89
CA ALA A 356 -57.20 -6.94 -27.28
C ALA A 356 -58.34 -5.91 -27.31
N LEU A 357 -58.11 -4.80 -28.02
CA LEU A 357 -58.99 -3.66 -28.18
C LEU A 357 -60.48 -4.02 -28.16
N THR A 358 -61.18 -3.59 -27.11
CA THR A 358 -62.59 -3.22 -27.19
C THR A 358 -62.83 -1.95 -26.39
N ALA A 359 -63.39 -0.97 -27.09
CA ALA A 359 -63.65 0.38 -26.64
C ALA A 359 -64.65 0.45 -25.48
N SER A 360 -64.36 1.32 -24.50
CA SER A 360 -65.19 2.47 -24.08
C SER A 360 -64.90 2.85 -22.62
N THR A 361 -64.46 4.11 -22.44
CA THR A 361 -64.98 5.12 -21.49
C THR A 361 -65.37 4.66 -20.08
N GLU A 362 -64.65 5.11 -19.03
CA GLU A 362 -65.04 6.24 -18.16
C GLU A 362 -64.00 6.47 -17.03
N ALA A 363 -64.10 7.61 -16.34
CA ALA A 363 -63.04 8.32 -15.63
C ALA A 363 -62.94 8.06 -14.10
N GLY A 364 -61.70 8.00 -13.61
CA GLY A 364 -61.20 8.43 -12.28
C GLY A 364 -61.60 7.64 -11.01
N PRO A 365 -61.01 7.92 -9.83
CA PRO A 365 -59.81 8.71 -9.53
C PRO A 365 -58.73 7.94 -8.72
N GLU A 366 -57.54 8.51 -8.71
CA GLU A 366 -56.36 8.18 -7.89
C GLU A 366 -56.65 8.19 -6.36
N PRO A 367 -56.00 7.30 -5.59
CA PRO A 367 -55.40 7.78 -4.35
C PRO A 367 -53.96 7.32 -4.17
N ALA A 368 -53.12 8.31 -3.84
CA ALA A 368 -51.77 8.18 -3.35
C ALA A 368 -51.71 7.43 -2.01
N ILE A 369 -50.81 6.45 -1.86
CA ILE A 369 -50.31 6.01 -0.55
C ILE A 369 -48.80 5.70 -0.61
N ALA A 370 -48.08 6.57 0.11
CA ALA A 370 -46.91 6.34 0.95
C ALA A 370 -45.61 5.74 0.37
N ALA A 371 -44.64 6.65 0.26
CA ALA A 371 -43.22 6.35 0.36
C ALA A 371 -42.89 5.62 1.68
N HIS A 372 -42.45 4.38 1.58
CA HIS A 372 -41.79 3.66 2.67
C HIS A 372 -40.27 3.59 2.42
N SER A 373 -39.58 4.49 3.13
CA SER A 373 -38.23 4.42 3.68
C SER A 373 -37.26 3.32 3.19
N GLU A 374 -36.43 3.65 2.19
CA GLU A 374 -34.99 3.31 2.23
C GLU A 374 -34.25 4.57 2.72
N PRO A 375 -33.35 4.50 3.73
CA PRO A 375 -31.97 4.05 3.51
C PRO A 375 -31.27 3.52 4.80
N LYS A 376 -31.17 2.19 5.00
CA LYS A 376 -30.28 1.62 6.04
C LYS A 376 -29.32 0.55 5.47
N ALA A 377 -29.74 -0.16 4.43
CA ALA A 377 -28.96 -1.25 3.83
C ALA A 377 -27.64 -0.80 3.17
N THR A 378 -27.60 0.36 2.50
CA THR A 378 -26.40 0.88 1.82
C THR A 378 -25.33 1.39 2.78
N GLY A 379 -25.72 1.86 3.98
CA GLY A 379 -24.80 2.27 5.04
C GLY A 379 -24.10 1.08 5.69
N ASP A 380 -24.86 0.02 5.99
CA ASP A 380 -24.35 -1.20 6.62
C ASP A 380 -23.30 -1.91 5.74
N VAL A 381 -23.46 -1.92 4.41
CA VAL A 381 -22.48 -2.53 3.47
C VAL A 381 -21.13 -1.81 3.49
N ARG A 382 -21.12 -0.47 3.41
CA ARG A 382 -19.87 0.32 3.47
C ARG A 382 -19.18 0.15 4.82
N MET A 383 -19.95 0.05 5.90
CA MET A 383 -19.44 -0.16 7.25
C MET A 383 -18.78 -1.53 7.41
N VAL A 384 -19.42 -2.59 6.90
CA VAL A 384 -18.88 -3.95 6.90
C VAL A 384 -17.56 -4.03 6.13
N GLN A 385 -17.46 -3.37 4.98
CA GLN A 385 -16.22 -3.30 4.21
C GLN A 385 -15.09 -2.59 4.98
N ALA A 386 -15.40 -1.47 5.65
CA ALA A 386 -14.45 -0.74 6.48
C ALA A 386 -13.96 -1.58 7.67
N PHE A 387 -14.87 -2.31 8.33
CA PHE A 387 -14.52 -3.23 9.42
C PHE A 387 -13.60 -4.35 8.94
N ARG A 388 -13.94 -5.00 7.81
CA ARG A 388 -13.13 -6.08 7.23
C ARG A 388 -11.71 -5.61 6.89
N ALA A 389 -11.56 -4.43 6.29
CA ALA A 389 -10.26 -3.85 5.99
C ALA A 389 -9.43 -3.60 7.27
N LYS A 390 -10.06 -3.03 8.31
CA LYS A 390 -9.37 -2.70 9.56
C LYS A 390 -8.96 -3.95 10.35
N LEU A 391 -9.84 -4.94 10.46
CA LEU A 391 -9.54 -6.19 11.17
C LEU A 391 -8.50 -7.03 10.43
N SER A 392 -8.50 -7.02 9.09
CA SER A 392 -7.43 -7.65 8.30
C SER A 392 -6.06 -7.00 8.55
N GLN A 393 -6.01 -5.67 8.68
CA GLN A 393 -4.78 -4.96 9.07
C GLN A 393 -4.31 -5.35 10.48
N LEU A 394 -5.25 -5.44 11.43
CA LEU A 394 -4.95 -5.84 12.81
C LEU A 394 -4.51 -7.29 12.93
N ALA A 395 -5.10 -8.19 12.13
CA ALA A 395 -4.70 -9.58 12.06
C ALA A 395 -3.23 -9.73 11.66
N ARG A 396 -2.75 -8.94 10.69
CA ARG A 396 -1.32 -8.89 10.29
C ARG A 396 -0.41 -8.42 11.44
N ALA A 397 -0.91 -7.47 12.23
CA ALA A 397 -0.22 -6.94 13.40
C ALA A 397 -0.38 -7.80 14.67
N ARG A 398 -1.14 -8.91 14.60
CA ARG A 398 -1.54 -9.76 15.73
C ARG A 398 -2.19 -8.97 16.88
N GLY A 399 -3.01 -7.99 16.51
CA GLY A 399 -3.69 -7.08 17.42
C GLY A 399 -5.19 -7.38 17.57
N ILE A 400 -5.74 -6.89 18.68
CA ILE A 400 -7.18 -6.85 18.96
C ILE A 400 -7.64 -5.39 18.99
N ILE A 401 -8.93 -5.15 18.75
CA ILE A 401 -9.51 -3.80 18.75
C ILE A 401 -10.80 -3.76 19.56
N ASN A 402 -11.06 -2.62 20.18
CA ASN A 402 -12.32 -2.39 20.88
C ASN A 402 -13.42 -2.01 19.88
N TRP A 403 -14.65 -2.46 20.10
CA TRP A 403 -15.82 -2.13 19.28
C TRP A 403 -15.95 -0.62 19.03
N GLU A 404 -15.80 0.20 20.07
CA GLU A 404 -15.92 1.65 19.96
C GLU A 404 -14.85 2.23 19.03
N THR A 405 -13.63 1.71 19.12
CA THR A 405 -12.53 2.11 18.23
C THR A 405 -12.73 1.62 16.80
N LEU A 406 -13.33 0.44 16.62
CA LEU A 406 -13.66 -0.09 15.30
C LEU A 406 -14.72 0.78 14.60
N VAL A 407 -15.78 1.15 15.31
CA VAL A 407 -16.87 2.02 14.81
C VAL A 407 -16.35 3.42 14.49
N SER A 408 -15.53 4.03 15.36
CA SER A 408 -14.93 5.33 15.09
C SER A 408 -14.01 5.33 13.87
N ASN A 409 -13.29 4.23 13.60
CA ASN A 409 -12.46 4.10 12.40
C ASN A 409 -13.30 4.02 11.11
N ALA A 410 -14.55 3.57 11.18
CA ALA A 410 -15.49 3.56 10.06
C ALA A 410 -16.24 4.90 9.89
N GLY A 411 -15.92 5.92 10.71
CA GLY A 411 -16.54 7.24 10.62
C GLY A 411 -17.92 7.35 11.26
N ALA A 412 -18.31 6.40 12.12
CA ALA A 412 -19.60 6.41 12.82
C ALA A 412 -19.42 6.59 14.35
N THR A 413 -20.51 6.93 15.04
CA THR A 413 -20.51 7.11 16.49
C THR A 413 -20.92 5.81 17.18
N PRO A 414 -20.15 5.28 18.15
CA PRO A 414 -20.50 4.03 18.84
C PRO A 414 -21.87 4.03 19.52
N GLY A 415 -22.37 5.21 19.92
CA GLY A 415 -23.69 5.38 20.55
C GLY A 415 -24.87 5.19 19.60
N ASP A 416 -24.65 5.17 18.29
CA ASP A 416 -25.70 5.00 17.28
C ASP A 416 -26.08 3.51 17.09
N PHE A 417 -25.37 2.59 17.75
CA PHE A 417 -25.54 1.14 17.57
C PHE A 417 -26.04 0.48 18.84
N THR A 418 -27.16 -0.25 18.73
CA THR A 418 -27.62 -1.15 19.79
C THR A 418 -26.75 -2.41 19.85
N SER A 419 -26.90 -3.20 20.91
CA SER A 419 -26.26 -4.53 21.01
C SER A 419 -26.67 -5.45 19.85
N ALA A 420 -27.93 -5.36 19.41
CA ALA A 420 -28.44 -6.11 18.26
C ALA A 420 -27.83 -5.62 16.92
N ASP A 421 -27.64 -4.30 16.76
CA ASP A 421 -26.95 -3.76 15.58
C ASP A 421 -25.50 -4.22 15.50
N ARG A 422 -24.80 -4.28 16.63
CA ARG A 422 -23.43 -4.81 16.70
C ARG A 422 -23.35 -6.26 16.24
N VAL A 423 -24.20 -7.14 16.76
CA VAL A 423 -24.21 -8.56 16.37
C VAL A 423 -24.52 -8.69 14.89
N ARG A 424 -25.55 -7.97 14.38
CA ARG A 424 -25.91 -7.98 12.96
C ARG A 424 -24.74 -7.57 12.05
N LEU A 425 -24.02 -6.50 12.39
CA LEU A 425 -22.88 -6.01 11.60
C LEU A 425 -21.68 -6.96 11.63
N LEU A 426 -21.41 -7.59 12.77
CA LEU A 426 -20.34 -8.59 12.89
C LEU A 426 -20.67 -9.88 12.15
N VAL A 427 -21.93 -10.33 12.19
CA VAL A 427 -22.41 -11.47 11.39
C VAL A 427 -22.29 -11.16 9.89
N ALA A 428 -22.77 -10.00 9.45
CA ALA A 428 -22.66 -9.57 8.05
C ALA A 428 -21.19 -9.47 7.57
N MET A 429 -20.27 -9.11 8.48
CA MET A 429 -18.84 -9.03 8.21
C MET A 429 -18.19 -10.40 8.02
N ASP A 430 -18.60 -11.39 8.80
CA ASP A 430 -18.05 -12.75 8.73
C ASP A 430 -18.78 -13.62 7.66
N PHE A 431 -19.81 -13.08 7.00
CA PHE A 431 -20.53 -13.72 5.90
C PHE A 431 -19.98 -13.37 4.50
N PRO A 432 -20.02 -14.30 3.51
CA PRO A 432 -20.26 -15.73 3.66
C PRO A 432 -19.05 -16.45 4.23
N ARG A 433 -19.30 -17.42 5.11
CA ARG A 433 -18.27 -18.34 5.58
C ARG A 433 -17.87 -19.28 4.44
N SER A 434 -16.59 -19.37 4.15
CA SER A 434 -16.03 -20.42 3.32
C SER A 434 -15.00 -21.20 4.13
N ASP A 435 -14.84 -22.49 3.84
CA ASP A 435 -13.84 -23.31 4.51
C ASP A 435 -12.45 -22.67 4.42
N GLY A 436 -11.73 -22.63 5.56
CA GLY A 436 -10.43 -21.99 5.68
C GLY A 436 -10.43 -20.47 5.90
N LYS A 437 -11.59 -19.79 5.92
CA LYS A 437 -11.66 -18.36 6.31
C LYS A 437 -11.91 -18.19 7.82
N PRO A 438 -11.10 -17.37 8.51
CA PRO A 438 -11.26 -17.09 9.93
C PRO A 438 -12.42 -16.15 10.22
N VAL A 439 -13.05 -16.34 11.37
CA VAL A 439 -14.05 -15.40 11.91
C VAL A 439 -13.34 -14.17 12.45
N LEU A 440 -13.39 -13.05 11.72
CA LEU A 440 -12.66 -11.82 12.06
C LEU A 440 -13.23 -11.11 13.29
N SER A 441 -14.51 -11.33 13.62
CA SER A 441 -15.11 -10.81 14.86
C SER A 441 -14.43 -11.32 16.13
N ALA A 442 -13.65 -12.40 16.06
CA ALA A 442 -12.78 -12.87 17.17
C ALA A 442 -11.66 -11.87 17.55
N LEU A 443 -11.39 -10.85 16.72
CA LEU A 443 -10.42 -9.78 17.01
C LEU A 443 -11.04 -8.56 17.71
N VAL A 444 -12.35 -8.58 17.94
CA VAL A 444 -13.11 -7.47 18.52
C VAL A 444 -13.38 -7.73 20.01
N LYS A 445 -13.24 -6.72 20.86
CA LYS A 445 -13.63 -6.77 22.28
C LYS A 445 -14.48 -5.57 22.67
N LEU A 446 -15.20 -5.64 23.80
CA LEU A 446 -15.81 -4.45 24.39
C LEU A 446 -14.88 -3.81 25.41
N ARG A 447 -15.00 -2.48 25.55
CA ARG A 447 -14.27 -1.74 26.56
C ARG A 447 -14.74 -2.20 27.95
N GLY A 448 -13.81 -2.74 28.74
CA GLY A 448 -14.08 -3.22 30.10
C GLY A 448 -14.36 -4.71 30.20
N ASP A 449 -14.32 -5.45 29.08
CA ASP A 449 -14.37 -6.91 29.12
C ASP A 449 -13.19 -7.49 29.91
N ARG A 450 -13.49 -8.55 30.68
CA ARG A 450 -12.44 -9.35 31.33
C ARG A 450 -11.52 -9.96 30.25
N PRO A 451 -10.26 -10.28 30.58
CA PRO A 451 -9.41 -11.06 29.68
C PRO A 451 -10.10 -12.39 29.35
N GLY A 452 -10.62 -12.54 28.13
CA GLY A 452 -11.40 -13.71 27.74
C GLY A 452 -12.24 -13.46 26.48
N VAL A 453 -13.22 -14.34 26.26
CA VAL A 453 -14.18 -14.28 25.16
C VAL A 453 -15.11 -13.08 25.35
N PRO A 454 -15.33 -12.25 24.32
CA PRO A 454 -16.33 -11.19 24.38
C PRO A 454 -17.74 -11.77 24.53
N ALA A 455 -18.58 -11.17 25.38
CA ALA A 455 -19.93 -11.68 25.67
C ALA A 455 -20.82 -11.80 24.41
N PHE A 456 -20.59 -10.98 23.39
CA PHE A 456 -21.35 -10.99 22.14
C PHE A 456 -20.88 -12.08 21.14
N PHE A 457 -19.75 -12.75 21.40
CA PHE A 457 -19.18 -13.70 20.43
C PHE A 457 -20.06 -14.93 20.24
N ALA A 458 -20.74 -15.39 21.30
CA ALA A 458 -21.72 -16.46 21.21
C ALA A 458 -22.90 -16.09 20.30
N ASP A 459 -23.41 -14.86 20.43
CA ASP A 459 -24.52 -14.36 19.60
C ASP A 459 -24.11 -14.23 18.11
N VAL A 460 -22.84 -13.88 17.84
CA VAL A 460 -22.30 -13.84 16.47
C VAL A 460 -22.17 -15.25 15.89
N LEU A 461 -21.75 -16.24 16.67
CA LEU A 461 -21.71 -17.64 16.22
C LEU A 461 -23.12 -18.17 15.91
N ALA A 462 -24.11 -17.87 16.76
CA ALA A 462 -25.51 -18.22 16.52
C ALA A 462 -26.03 -17.60 15.20
N GLY A 463 -25.76 -16.30 14.99
CA GLY A 463 -26.13 -15.60 13.75
C GLY A 463 -25.42 -16.11 12.48
N LEU A 464 -24.30 -16.81 12.62
CA LEU A 464 -23.59 -17.49 11.53
C LEU A 464 -24.07 -18.94 11.31
N GLY A 465 -25.12 -19.39 11.99
CA GLY A 465 -25.74 -20.71 11.83
C GLY A 465 -25.05 -21.84 12.59
N ARG A 466 -24.43 -21.56 13.75
CA ARG A 466 -23.75 -22.57 14.61
C ARG A 466 -24.54 -22.96 15.88
N ASP A 467 -25.87 -23.07 15.80
CA ASP A 467 -26.70 -23.46 16.95
C ASP A 467 -26.53 -24.94 17.40
N ASP A 468 -25.75 -25.74 16.69
CA ASP A 468 -25.59 -27.18 16.95
C ASP A 468 -24.24 -27.55 17.61
N ALA A 469 -23.57 -26.60 18.27
CA ALA A 469 -22.22 -26.78 18.83
C ALA A 469 -22.17 -27.63 20.12
N ARG A 470 -22.69 -28.87 20.08
CA ARG A 470 -22.40 -29.89 21.11
C ARG A 470 -21.13 -30.71 20.83
N ASP A 471 -20.54 -30.61 19.64
CA ASP A 471 -19.38 -31.44 19.25
C ASP A 471 -18.08 -30.66 18.89
N GLU A 472 -18.02 -29.33 19.05
CA GLU A 472 -16.86 -28.55 18.55
C GLU A 472 -16.07 -27.72 19.60
N GLY A 473 -16.39 -27.87 20.89
CA GLY A 473 -15.67 -27.20 22.00
C GLY A 473 -16.37 -25.97 22.57
N THR A 474 -15.79 -25.38 23.61
CA THR A 474 -16.38 -24.21 24.29
C THR A 474 -16.26 -22.93 23.44
N PRO A 475 -17.10 -21.90 23.65
CA PRO A 475 -16.95 -20.59 22.99
C PRO A 475 -15.54 -19.99 23.13
N GLU A 476 -14.85 -20.29 24.23
CA GLU A 476 -13.45 -19.95 24.49
C GLU A 476 -12.47 -20.63 23.53
N GLU A 477 -12.66 -21.92 23.30
CA GLU A 477 -11.83 -22.70 22.39
C GLU A 477 -12.04 -22.25 20.95
N ILE A 478 -13.30 -22.01 20.56
CA ILE A 478 -13.65 -21.52 19.23
C ILE A 478 -13.07 -20.11 19.01
N HIS A 479 -13.26 -19.19 19.96
CA HIS A 479 -12.71 -17.84 19.86
C HIS A 479 -11.18 -17.85 19.72
N ARG A 480 -10.49 -18.69 20.52
CA ARG A 480 -9.03 -18.83 20.44
C ARG A 480 -8.60 -19.39 19.09
N ARG A 481 -9.27 -20.43 18.59
CA ARG A 481 -9.00 -21.06 17.29
C ARG A 481 -9.17 -20.06 16.15
N GLU A 482 -10.29 -19.33 16.12
CA GLU A 482 -10.57 -18.36 15.07
C GLU A 482 -9.61 -17.16 15.09
N MET A 483 -9.20 -16.70 16.28
CA MET A 483 -8.16 -15.68 16.41
C MET A 483 -6.80 -16.16 15.85
N LEU A 484 -6.41 -17.41 16.13
CA LEU A 484 -5.18 -18.00 15.59
C LEU A 484 -5.27 -18.15 14.06
N ASN A 485 -6.40 -18.61 13.54
CA ASN A 485 -6.67 -18.70 12.10
C ASN A 485 -6.59 -17.33 11.43
N ALA A 486 -7.10 -16.27 12.07
CA ALA A 486 -7.03 -14.90 11.57
C ALA A 486 -5.59 -14.43 11.41
N TYR A 487 -4.74 -14.67 12.40
CA TYR A 487 -3.33 -14.31 12.34
C TYR A 487 -2.54 -15.15 11.33
N ALA A 488 -2.82 -16.46 11.28
CA ALA A 488 -2.21 -17.41 10.37
C ALA A 488 -2.49 -17.02 8.90
N LEU A 489 -3.77 -16.84 8.56
CA LEU A 489 -4.19 -16.46 7.20
C LEU A 489 -3.62 -15.09 6.79
N ALA A 490 -3.63 -14.10 7.69
CA ALA A 490 -3.16 -12.76 7.36
C ALA A 490 -1.66 -12.68 7.04
N ARG A 491 -0.87 -13.65 7.52
CA ARG A 491 0.60 -13.70 7.37
C ARG A 491 1.11 -14.85 6.49
N GLY A 492 0.23 -15.75 6.06
CA GLY A 492 0.62 -16.97 5.35
C GLY A 492 1.41 -17.95 6.22
N GLU A 493 1.14 -17.96 7.53
CA GLU A 493 1.80 -18.82 8.53
C GLU A 493 0.87 -19.95 8.97
N SER A 494 1.41 -21.04 9.53
CA SER A 494 0.56 -22.08 10.17
C SER A 494 0.06 -21.63 11.55
N THR A 495 -1.08 -22.15 12.00
CA THR A 495 -1.63 -21.87 13.35
C THR A 495 -0.65 -22.25 14.46
N ASP A 496 0.13 -23.31 14.27
CA ASP A 496 1.14 -23.79 15.22
C ASP A 496 2.35 -22.86 15.32
N GLU A 497 2.75 -22.21 14.23
CA GLU A 497 3.79 -21.18 14.22
C GLU A 497 3.35 -19.91 14.93
N VAL A 498 2.10 -19.49 14.67
CA VAL A 498 1.49 -18.35 15.35
C VAL A 498 1.39 -18.62 16.86
N GLU A 499 0.88 -19.79 17.26
CA GLU A 499 0.76 -20.13 18.67
C GLU A 499 2.14 -20.21 19.37
N ARG A 500 3.14 -20.83 18.73
CA ARG A 500 4.52 -20.82 19.25
C ARG A 500 5.07 -19.41 19.39
N SER A 501 4.82 -18.55 18.42
CA SER A 501 5.30 -17.16 18.46
C SER A 501 4.59 -16.33 19.55
N LEU A 502 3.28 -16.52 19.75
CA LEU A 502 2.53 -15.86 20.82
C LEU A 502 2.99 -16.36 22.19
N ARG A 503 3.16 -17.67 22.37
CA ARG A 503 3.73 -18.25 23.60
C ARG A 503 5.16 -17.76 23.85
N ALA A 504 5.98 -17.59 22.81
CA ALA A 504 7.31 -17.02 22.94
C ALA A 504 7.28 -15.53 23.30
N GLN A 505 6.33 -14.77 22.76
CA GLN A 505 6.12 -13.37 23.09
C GLN A 505 5.61 -13.19 24.53
N GLU A 506 4.67 -14.03 24.97
CA GLU A 506 4.19 -14.10 26.36
C GLU A 506 5.31 -14.55 27.31
N LYS A 507 6.08 -15.58 26.97
CA LYS A 507 7.26 -15.98 27.75
C LYS A 507 8.31 -14.87 27.82
N ARG A 508 8.53 -14.11 26.75
CA ARG A 508 9.42 -12.93 26.75
C ARG A 508 8.86 -11.80 27.60
N ARG A 509 7.53 -11.59 27.60
CA ARG A 509 6.84 -10.63 28.46
C ARG A 509 6.93 -11.02 29.93
N PHE A 510 6.61 -12.26 30.27
CA PHE A 510 6.73 -12.82 31.63
C PHE A 510 8.18 -12.92 32.10
N ALA A 511 9.14 -13.19 31.21
CA ALA A 511 10.58 -13.15 31.53
C ALA A 511 11.07 -11.71 31.73
N ALA A 512 10.58 -10.75 30.94
CA ALA A 512 10.86 -9.33 31.16
C ALA A 512 10.23 -8.80 32.46
N GLU A 513 9.10 -9.35 32.90
CA GLU A 513 8.48 -9.07 34.22
C GLU A 513 9.20 -9.78 35.39
N ARG A 514 9.77 -10.98 35.18
CA ARG A 514 10.52 -11.73 36.21
C ARG A 514 11.98 -11.31 36.37
N VAL A 515 12.59 -10.63 35.38
CA VAL A 515 13.95 -10.07 35.47
C VAL A 515 13.91 -8.64 36.03
N LEU A 516 13.15 -8.46 37.11
CA LEU A 516 13.30 -7.34 38.03
C LEU A 516 14.22 -7.79 39.18
N PRO A 517 15.40 -7.19 39.39
CA PRO A 517 16.09 -7.33 40.65
C PRO A 517 15.29 -6.57 41.72
N VAL A 518 14.67 -7.31 42.65
CA VAL A 518 14.33 -6.77 43.98
C VAL A 518 15.64 -6.29 44.61
N PRO A 519 15.70 -5.08 45.22
CA PRO A 519 16.93 -4.56 45.79
C PRO A 519 17.34 -5.42 46.98
N ARG A 520 18.30 -6.33 46.75
CA ARG A 520 18.98 -7.05 47.84
C ARG A 520 20.02 -6.11 48.41
N THR A 521 19.78 -5.71 49.66
CA THR A 521 20.78 -5.24 50.59
C THR A 521 21.94 -6.23 50.62
N SER A 522 23.05 -5.90 49.96
CA SER A 522 24.30 -6.65 50.06
C SER A 522 25.17 -6.01 51.12
N THR A 523 25.20 -6.65 52.28
CA THR A 523 26.36 -6.66 53.17
C THR A 523 27.63 -7.08 52.40
N ALA A 524 28.74 -6.53 52.85
CA ALA A 524 30.04 -6.50 52.19
C ALA A 524 30.71 -7.86 51.96
N ALA A 525 31.50 -7.97 50.89
CA ALA A 525 32.97 -7.99 50.99
C ALA A 525 33.65 -7.94 49.61
N ARG A 526 34.42 -6.85 49.37
CA ARG A 526 35.77 -6.78 48.74
C ARG A 526 35.95 -7.47 47.37
N ASN A 527 36.30 -6.78 46.27
CA ASN A 527 37.39 -5.81 46.10
C ASN A 527 37.28 -5.07 44.75
N GLY A 528 37.73 -3.81 44.65
CA GLY A 528 38.08 -3.17 43.36
C GLY A 528 37.33 -1.88 42.96
N THR A 529 37.46 -0.81 43.75
CA THR A 529 37.46 0.62 43.35
C THR A 529 36.45 1.12 42.30
N SER A 530 35.32 1.66 42.76
CA SER A 530 34.49 2.62 41.99
C SER A 530 34.95 4.05 42.31
N GLU A 531 35.49 4.77 41.32
CA GLU A 531 35.98 6.14 41.51
C GLU A 531 34.85 7.17 41.70
N PRO A 532 34.92 8.05 42.72
CA PRO A 532 33.94 9.12 42.97
C PRO A 532 33.91 10.22 41.88
N GLY A 533 34.94 10.34 41.04
CA GLY A 533 35.03 11.34 39.98
C GLY A 533 34.00 11.15 38.86
N ARG A 534 33.69 9.89 38.50
CA ARG A 534 32.81 9.58 37.35
C ARG A 534 31.35 9.96 37.58
N VAL A 535 30.87 9.85 38.83
CA VAL A 535 29.49 10.21 39.22
C VAL A 535 29.28 11.73 39.23
N PHE A 536 30.31 12.48 39.62
CA PHE A 536 30.26 13.95 39.64
C PHE A 536 30.25 14.53 38.22
N ILE A 537 31.05 13.96 37.31
CA ILE A 537 31.09 14.34 35.89
C ILE A 537 29.75 14.07 35.21
N HIS A 538 29.11 12.92 35.48
CA HIS A 538 27.80 12.57 34.90
C HIS A 538 26.69 13.57 35.27
N LYS A 539 26.60 13.97 36.55
CA LYS A 539 25.59 14.95 37.00
C LYS A 539 25.81 16.35 36.39
N ALA A 540 27.07 16.78 36.29
CA ALA A 540 27.41 18.06 35.67
C ALA A 540 27.06 18.05 34.17
N ALA A 541 27.37 16.96 33.47
CA ALA A 541 27.03 16.76 32.06
C ALA A 541 25.51 16.75 31.83
N VAL A 542 24.73 16.03 32.65
CA VAL A 542 23.25 16.04 32.57
C VAL A 542 22.69 17.45 32.71
N LYS A 543 23.20 18.25 33.65
CA LYS A 543 22.74 19.64 33.86
C LYS A 543 23.06 20.53 32.66
N ALA A 544 24.28 20.43 32.12
CA ALA A 544 24.72 21.22 30.97
C ALA A 544 23.98 20.85 29.68
N VAL A 545 23.83 19.55 29.39
CA VAL A 545 23.09 19.04 28.22
C VAL A 545 21.62 19.41 28.30
N ARG A 546 20.99 19.32 29.48
CA ARG A 546 19.60 19.78 29.67
C ARG A 546 19.46 21.25 29.31
N LYS A 547 20.32 22.12 29.87
CA LYS A 547 20.28 23.56 29.60
C LYS A 547 20.41 23.84 28.10
N ALA A 548 21.37 23.20 27.43
CA ALA A 548 21.58 23.38 25.99
C ALA A 548 20.38 22.93 25.15
N LEU A 549 19.67 21.86 25.55
CA LEU A 549 18.46 21.39 24.89
C LEU A 549 17.26 22.31 25.16
N THR A 550 17.13 22.85 26.37
CA THR A 550 16.11 23.86 26.68
C THR A 550 16.35 25.14 25.87
N ASP A 551 17.58 25.66 25.85
CA ASP A 551 17.95 26.84 25.06
C ASP A 551 17.68 26.60 23.54
N ALA A 552 17.88 25.37 23.05
CA ALA A 552 17.56 24.98 21.68
C ALA A 552 16.04 24.90 21.42
N ALA A 553 15.27 24.43 22.40
CA ALA A 553 13.81 24.37 22.33
C ALA A 553 13.19 25.78 22.29
N GLU A 554 13.70 26.70 23.11
CA GLU A 554 13.29 28.12 23.14
C GLU A 554 13.55 28.81 21.80
N GLN A 555 14.68 28.48 21.15
CA GLN A 555 15.08 29.01 19.85
C GLN A 555 14.49 28.21 18.66
N GLN A 556 13.61 27.24 18.93
CA GLN A 556 12.99 26.35 17.95
C GLN A 556 13.96 25.67 16.97
N ARG A 557 15.11 25.20 17.47
CA ARG A 557 16.13 24.52 16.67
C ARG A 557 16.45 23.12 17.17
N CYS A 558 16.88 22.26 16.25
CA CYS A 558 17.49 20.97 16.58
C CYS A 558 19.01 21.10 16.72
N VAL A 559 19.62 20.18 17.45
CA VAL A 559 21.07 20.18 17.72
C VAL A 559 21.71 18.84 17.45
N GLY A 560 22.98 18.85 17.02
CA GLY A 560 23.80 17.65 16.96
C GLY A 560 24.43 17.31 18.31
N TRP A 561 24.87 16.07 18.48
CA TRP A 561 25.59 15.64 19.69
C TRP A 561 26.87 16.45 19.91
N GLN A 562 27.56 16.87 18.84
CA GLN A 562 28.78 17.66 18.91
C GLN A 562 28.56 18.98 19.66
N SER A 563 27.44 19.66 19.39
CA SER A 563 27.08 20.91 20.06
C SER A 563 26.73 20.70 21.54
N LEU A 564 26.14 19.56 21.88
CA LEU A 564 25.81 19.19 23.26
C LEU A 564 27.06 18.83 24.08
N ALA A 565 27.99 18.10 23.48
CA ALA A 565 29.28 17.78 24.12
C ALA A 565 30.08 19.06 24.40
N ALA A 566 30.13 19.99 23.43
CA ALA A 566 30.77 21.29 23.60
C ALA A 566 30.10 22.13 24.71
N ALA A 567 28.77 22.13 24.79
CA ALA A 567 28.04 22.81 25.86
C ALA A 567 28.28 22.20 27.26
N ALA A 568 28.65 20.93 27.32
CA ALA A 568 29.07 20.25 28.55
C ALA A 568 30.57 20.41 28.86
N GLY A 569 31.34 21.12 28.03
CA GLY A 569 32.79 21.33 28.23
C GLY A 569 33.66 20.15 27.81
N HIS A 570 33.16 19.28 26.93
CA HIS A 570 33.83 18.03 26.52
C HIS A 570 33.97 17.94 24.98
N ALA A 571 34.96 17.19 24.51
CA ALA A 571 35.09 16.85 23.10
C ALA A 571 34.03 15.81 22.68
N PRO A 572 33.58 15.78 21.41
CA PRO A 572 32.53 14.85 20.96
C PRO A 572 32.85 13.36 21.13
N GLY A 573 34.15 13.02 21.20
CA GLY A 573 34.65 11.66 21.40
C GLY A 573 34.75 11.22 22.87
N ASP A 574 34.62 12.15 23.82
CA ASP A 574 34.85 11.87 25.26
C ASP A 574 33.74 11.01 25.88
N PHE A 575 32.59 10.91 25.19
CA PHE A 575 31.46 10.08 25.62
C PHE A 575 31.28 8.88 24.70
N ALA A 576 31.43 7.68 25.25
CA ALA A 576 31.00 6.46 24.59
C ALA A 576 29.47 6.46 24.42
N VAL A 577 28.94 5.74 23.44
CA VAL A 577 27.50 5.73 23.10
C VAL A 577 26.63 5.41 24.32
N GLY A 578 27.07 4.52 25.21
CA GLY A 578 26.39 4.20 26.46
C GLY A 578 26.27 5.38 27.42
N ASP A 579 27.32 6.20 27.55
CA ASP A 579 27.31 7.40 28.39
C ASP A 579 26.35 8.46 27.82
N ARG A 580 26.30 8.59 26.48
CA ARG A 580 25.34 9.50 25.80
C ARG A 580 23.90 9.13 26.12
N ILE A 581 23.59 7.83 26.07
CA ILE A 581 22.26 7.32 26.38
C ILE A 581 21.92 7.59 27.84
N ALA A 582 22.84 7.27 28.77
CA ALA A 582 22.62 7.50 30.20
C ALA A 582 22.35 8.99 30.52
N ILE A 583 23.13 9.89 29.92
CA ILE A 583 22.96 11.34 30.10
C ILE A 583 21.58 11.78 29.58
N LEU A 584 21.19 11.35 28.37
CA LEU A 584 19.92 11.76 27.76
C LEU A 584 18.69 11.17 28.45
N VAL A 585 18.80 9.94 28.95
CA VAL A 585 17.76 9.32 29.78
C VAL A 585 17.57 10.12 31.07
N ASP A 586 18.65 10.54 31.73
CA ASP A 586 18.54 11.36 32.94
C ASP A 586 18.05 12.78 32.64
N VAL A 587 18.38 13.33 31.46
CA VAL A 587 17.79 14.57 30.93
C VAL A 587 16.28 14.44 30.77
N ASP A 588 15.77 13.34 30.25
CA ASP A 588 14.31 13.19 30.08
C ASP A 588 13.60 12.70 31.35
N ARG A 589 14.32 12.07 32.31
CA ARG A 589 13.77 11.65 33.61
C ARG A 589 13.66 12.76 34.63
N SER A 590 14.56 13.74 34.62
CA SER A 590 14.52 14.79 35.66
C SER A 590 13.37 15.77 35.39
N ASN A 591 12.21 15.46 35.97
CA ASN A 591 11.07 16.31 36.35
C ASN A 591 10.88 17.63 35.58
N SER A 592 10.75 17.58 34.24
CA SER A 592 10.08 18.67 33.53
C SER A 592 8.58 18.51 33.74
N ALA A 593 7.92 19.49 34.37
CA ALA A 593 6.48 19.53 34.62
C ALA A 593 5.60 19.31 33.36
N SER A 594 6.19 19.36 32.17
CA SER A 594 5.56 19.19 30.86
C SER A 594 5.58 17.75 30.30
N GLY A 595 6.41 16.85 30.85
CA GLY A 595 6.52 15.46 30.38
C GLY A 595 6.95 15.29 28.91
N VAL A 596 7.67 16.27 28.35
CA VAL A 596 8.20 16.27 26.97
C VAL A 596 9.59 15.67 26.89
N LEU A 597 9.92 15.06 25.75
CA LEU A 597 11.25 14.50 25.52
C LEU A 597 12.19 15.53 24.87
N LEU A 598 13.12 16.08 25.64
CA LEU A 598 14.14 17.00 25.13
C LEU A 598 15.14 16.29 24.22
N SER A 599 15.37 14.98 24.43
CA SER A 599 16.19 14.16 23.53
C SER A 599 15.67 14.09 22.08
N SER A 600 14.40 14.43 21.84
CA SER A 600 13.81 14.49 20.49
C SER A 600 14.39 15.59 19.60
N LEU A 601 15.03 16.61 20.20
CA LEU A 601 15.67 17.74 19.53
C LEU A 601 17.05 17.38 18.95
N ILE A 602 17.55 16.17 19.24
CA ILE A 602 18.85 15.70 18.78
C ILE A 602 18.72 15.07 17.41
N ILE A 603 19.53 15.55 16.47
CA ILE A 603 19.56 15.05 15.09
C ILE A 603 20.92 14.46 14.74
N GLY A 604 20.89 13.37 13.98
CA GLY A 604 22.04 12.83 13.28
C GLY A 604 22.31 13.57 11.96
N PRO A 605 23.34 13.14 11.21
CA PRO A 605 23.59 13.62 9.84
C PRO A 605 22.32 13.46 8.99
N GLY A 606 21.92 14.50 8.25
CA GLY A 606 20.72 14.46 7.42
C GLY A 606 19.39 14.62 8.16
N HIS A 607 19.37 15.21 9.36
CA HIS A 607 18.16 15.47 10.15
C HIS A 607 17.38 14.22 10.62
N THR A 608 18.02 13.05 10.58
CA THR A 608 17.45 11.80 11.06
C THR A 608 17.47 11.72 12.58
N PRO A 609 16.59 10.91 13.21
CA PRO A 609 16.75 10.53 14.61
C PRO A 609 18.13 9.92 14.85
N VAL A 610 18.71 10.20 16.02
CA VAL A 610 19.95 9.52 16.44
C VAL A 610 19.70 8.01 16.56
N PRO A 611 20.68 7.15 16.21
CA PRO A 611 20.49 5.70 16.15
C PRO A 611 20.12 5.05 17.49
N TYR A 612 20.34 5.76 18.60
CA TYR A 612 20.00 5.33 19.96
C TYR A 612 18.73 5.98 20.53
N PHE A 613 17.93 6.68 19.71
CA PHE A 613 16.68 7.32 20.18
C PHE A 613 15.66 6.28 20.68
N ASP A 614 15.52 5.15 19.98
CA ASP A 614 14.65 4.04 20.40
C ASP A 614 15.09 3.45 21.77
N ILE A 615 16.40 3.43 22.01
CA ILE A 615 16.98 2.99 23.29
C ILE A 615 16.62 3.96 24.42
N ILE A 616 16.60 5.27 24.15
CA ILE A 616 16.17 6.29 25.13
C ILE A 616 14.69 6.08 25.48
N LEU A 617 13.82 5.89 24.49
CA LEU A 617 12.39 5.61 24.70
C LEU A 617 12.16 4.38 25.59
N LYS A 618 12.92 3.31 25.35
CA LYS A 618 12.91 2.10 26.16
C LYS A 618 13.24 2.39 27.64
N HIS A 619 14.29 3.18 27.90
CA HIS A 619 14.69 3.52 29.27
C HIS A 619 13.71 4.45 29.99
N LEU A 620 12.89 5.18 29.23
CA LEU A 620 11.86 6.09 29.74
C LEU A 620 10.47 5.42 29.86
N GLY A 621 10.35 4.12 29.56
CA GLY A 621 9.07 3.42 29.60
C GLY A 621 8.09 3.87 28.52
N ARG A 622 8.59 4.44 27.41
CA ARG A 622 7.79 4.89 26.27
C ARG A 622 7.68 3.77 25.21
N PRO A 623 6.73 3.86 24.26
CA PRO A 623 6.67 2.94 23.11
C PRO A 623 8.01 2.91 22.38
N HIS A 624 8.58 1.71 22.22
CA HIS A 624 9.91 1.44 21.66
C HIS A 624 9.89 0.15 20.84
N GLY A 625 10.95 -0.13 20.07
CA GLY A 625 10.96 -1.21 19.06
C GLY A 625 10.26 -0.82 17.76
N LEU A 626 10.23 0.49 17.49
CA LEU A 626 9.54 1.07 16.34
C LEU A 626 10.37 0.95 15.07
N ARG A 627 9.71 0.81 13.91
CA ARG A 627 10.40 0.88 12.61
C ARG A 627 10.98 2.29 12.40
N PRO A 628 12.03 2.48 11.58
CA PRO A 628 12.68 3.78 11.40
C PRO A 628 11.72 4.95 11.06
N ILE A 629 10.67 4.67 10.28
CA ILE A 629 9.64 5.66 9.92
C ILE A 629 8.78 6.03 11.14
N GLU A 630 8.35 5.04 11.92
CA GLU A 630 7.54 5.24 13.13
C GLU A 630 8.34 5.97 14.22
N LEU A 631 9.62 5.61 14.38
CA LEU A 631 10.56 6.30 15.26
C LEU A 631 10.75 7.77 14.84
N GLY A 632 10.81 8.04 13.53
CA GLY A 632 10.82 9.38 12.97
C GLY A 632 9.56 10.18 13.30
N THR A 633 8.39 9.55 13.22
CA THR A 633 7.11 10.18 13.58
C THR A 633 7.04 10.50 15.06
N VAL A 634 7.41 9.56 15.94
CA VAL A 634 7.46 9.79 17.40
C VAL A 634 8.42 10.93 17.75
N ARG A 635 9.60 10.98 17.13
CA ARG A 635 10.55 12.09 17.32
C ARG A 635 9.93 13.43 16.93
N LYS A 636 9.30 13.53 15.75
CA LYS A 636 8.70 14.78 15.26
C LYS A 636 7.56 15.26 16.16
N THR A 637 6.72 14.34 16.66
CA THR A 637 5.66 14.67 17.61
C THR A 637 6.22 15.21 18.92
N GLU A 638 7.23 14.54 19.49
CA GLU A 638 7.86 15.00 20.74
C GLU A 638 8.66 16.31 20.55
N GLN A 639 9.26 16.50 19.38
CA GLN A 639 9.92 17.76 19.01
C GLN A 639 8.91 18.91 18.99
N ALA A 640 7.74 18.72 18.36
CA ALA A 640 6.69 19.74 18.34
C ALA A 640 6.19 20.06 19.76
N ARG A 641 6.04 19.04 20.61
CA ARG A 641 5.66 19.23 22.03
C ARG A 641 6.73 19.97 22.81
N ALA A 642 8.01 19.68 22.60
CA ALA A 642 9.13 20.38 23.23
C ALA A 642 9.17 21.85 22.80
N PHE A 643 9.03 22.14 21.50
CA PHE A 643 8.94 23.52 21.00
C PHE A 643 7.72 24.28 21.52
N ALA A 644 6.56 23.63 21.64
CA ALA A 644 5.36 24.26 22.20
C ALA A 644 5.50 24.54 23.71
N THR A 645 6.26 23.71 24.42
CA THR A 645 6.46 23.86 25.88
C THR A 645 7.45 24.97 26.21
N TYR A 646 8.52 25.10 25.43
CA TYR A 646 9.62 26.03 25.72
C TYR A 646 9.65 27.25 24.77
N GLY A 647 8.92 27.22 23.66
CA GLY A 647 8.77 28.37 22.77
C GLY A 647 7.82 29.41 23.37
N GLY A 648 8.38 30.55 23.80
CA GLY A 648 7.59 31.67 24.30
C GLY A 648 6.64 32.25 23.24
N HIS A 649 5.45 32.68 23.66
CA HIS A 649 4.62 33.58 22.86
C HIS A 649 5.45 34.80 22.43
N PRO A 650 5.38 35.25 21.16
CA PRO A 650 5.96 36.54 20.80
C PRO A 650 5.27 37.61 21.64
N ALA A 651 6.06 38.34 22.43
CA ALA A 651 5.58 39.53 23.13
C ALA A 651 4.86 40.43 22.10
N ARG A 652 3.59 40.74 22.38
CA ARG A 652 2.88 41.83 21.71
C ARG A 652 3.77 43.06 21.82
N LYS A 653 4.25 43.56 20.68
CA LYS A 653 4.87 44.89 20.61
C LYS A 653 3.81 45.92 21.02
N SER A 654 4.02 46.55 22.17
CA SER A 654 3.45 47.86 22.51
C SER A 654 4.17 48.95 21.75
#